data_AF-A0A9E4DCA9-F1
#
_entry.id   AF-A0A9E4DCA9-F1
#
_cell.length_a   1.000
_cell.length_b   1.000
_cell.length_c   1.000
_cell.angle_alpha   90.00
_cell.angle_beta   90.00
_cell.angle_gamma   90.00
#
_symmetry.space_group_name_H-M   'P 1'
#
loop_
_entity.id
_entity.type
_entity.pdbx_description
1 polymer ?
#
loop_
_entity_poly.entity_id
_entity_poly.type
_entity_poly.pdbx_seq_one_letter_code
_entity_poly.pdbx_strand_id
1 'polypeptide(L)'
;MDAKVAKLTLLPNAKLQIVIGADSVIRVWQAAGAPPIELGFSDLELLQAFSQGLIPNIKEGLQRYLDGKNLPEAEREHYTTLAKRLNRQRRFDAIDRSNPAQRALLPAPRPNPNASFDATIPDGPLKLLTPCAFFLHEGKFATISHNGISLPPITIEEILALSQLATHHTVEEALQAHREARGNHALDKAQFLAMIKPFIAHRYIVPLTQRKNRSGAELFGLVLSGNSSDLARDMFRRHAKVQDDAEQEREQRTGKHRVKVIPVAFDVCPPLALGSIVAYAKVHEEGALEEFYNFRTDWIWDDDRLAGFTKEPAIYLFSNYLWSHAQSVEASERIKALSPNSITIHGGPDTPKYEEDQHRHFANHPHIDITIQGEGEVVCAEVLSKLRTVIGDPQPDFSVLDGIPGVTYRTPTGIVRNEKQGRISDLSVLPSAYLTGLFDTYYGLDDLFLIMETNRGCPYGCTFCDWGSATASKIRNFDIDRVMAELEWAATTEVATITLADANFGIFPRDVDIARKAAQLKIATGFPRGFGGNFAKNSVKYLKDIIDVLAEGNILTLGTLSLQSMDENTLDVINRANIKTEKYDALAVEMRNSGLPLTIELMMGLPGSTLASFCNDLQQCIDRELSTRVNLTTLLVNSPMNEPAYLEKHKIKTLIPVAPGKQAVLASTATYTEDDLATMTRLKQAYTLFENFGVLRTITRFVRQETAVSEMEFYHKLLEDAADDKRWPMLFVLNHYVSSLMAPPVSWYLVMEEMGRYLQEEYGMEDSPALRSILAAQLASIPAHDRALPETVNLECDVVAWHAAMIEEKASGNRQGWGDVTPRLSSYGPGTLTVDDPFGITASSVGISRDLNSFGISWELESPLHRARVDLA
;
A
#
# COMPACT_ATOMS: atom_id res chain seq x y z
N MET A 1 -32.64 29.33 45.31
CA MET A 1 -32.78 30.01 44.01
C MET A 1 -31.65 31.01 43.95
N ASP A 2 -30.49 30.62 43.41
CA ASP A 2 -29.36 31.53 43.20
C ASP A 2 -28.56 31.09 41.98
N ALA A 3 -28.33 32.07 41.10
CA ALA A 3 -27.93 31.95 39.71
C ALA A 3 -26.43 31.63 39.53
N LYS A 4 -26.00 30.41 39.91
CA LYS A 4 -24.61 29.95 39.74
C LYS A 4 -24.47 28.50 39.23
N VAL A 5 -25.40 28.04 38.38
CA VAL A 5 -25.12 26.93 37.46
C VAL A 5 -25.07 27.54 36.06
N ALA A 6 -23.91 28.02 35.66
CA ALA A 6 -23.63 28.25 34.25
C ALA A 6 -23.81 26.89 33.55
N LYS A 7 -24.88 26.76 32.77
CA LYS A 7 -25.32 25.51 32.15
C LYS A 7 -24.32 25.11 31.06
N LEU A 8 -23.41 24.19 31.39
CA LEU A 8 -22.60 23.51 30.39
C LEU A 8 -23.54 22.89 29.33
N THR A 9 -23.24 23.16 28.06
CA THR A 9 -23.99 22.66 26.91
C THR A 9 -23.06 21.76 26.11
N LEU A 10 -23.53 20.56 25.77
CA LEU A 10 -22.78 19.62 24.95
C LEU A 10 -22.79 20.06 23.49
N LEU A 11 -21.63 20.42 22.94
CA LEU A 11 -21.46 20.90 21.56
C LEU A 11 -20.47 20.03 20.78
N PRO A 12 -20.64 19.88 19.45
CA PRO A 12 -19.64 19.24 18.59
C PRO A 12 -18.27 19.90 18.71
N ASN A 13 -17.21 19.09 18.76
CA ASN A 13 -15.84 19.57 18.76
C ASN A 13 -15.11 19.28 17.45
N ALA A 14 -13.86 19.72 17.35
CA ALA A 14 -13.01 19.56 16.18
C ALA A 14 -12.80 18.09 15.74
N LYS A 15 -13.06 17.10 16.61
CA LYS A 15 -13.02 15.69 16.21
C LYS A 15 -14.23 15.31 15.37
N LEU A 16 -15.38 15.99 15.47
CA LEU A 16 -16.55 15.65 14.65
C LEU A 16 -16.40 16.19 13.22
N GLN A 17 -15.59 15.49 12.43
CA GLN A 17 -15.31 15.79 11.03
C GLN A 17 -16.37 15.15 10.13
N ILE A 18 -17.07 15.97 9.35
CA ILE A 18 -18.11 15.56 8.41
C ILE A 18 -17.53 15.67 7.01
N VAL A 19 -17.58 14.57 6.25
CA VAL A 19 -16.90 14.47 4.96
C VAL A 19 -17.87 14.01 3.88
N ILE A 20 -17.85 14.68 2.73
CA ILE A 20 -18.46 14.19 1.49
C ILE A 20 -17.46 13.26 0.79
N GLY A 21 -17.84 11.99 0.62
CA GLY A 21 -17.06 10.99 -0.11
C GLY A 21 -17.22 11.07 -1.63
N ALA A 22 -16.34 10.38 -2.37
CA ALA A 22 -16.38 10.29 -3.82
C ALA A 22 -17.65 9.63 -4.38
N ASP A 23 -18.36 8.89 -3.53
CA ASP A 23 -19.62 8.21 -3.79
C ASP A 23 -20.86 9.03 -3.39
N SER A 24 -20.71 10.34 -3.16
CA SER A 24 -21.76 11.28 -2.71
C SER A 24 -22.30 11.07 -1.29
N VAL A 25 -21.80 10.06 -0.57
CA VAL A 25 -22.26 9.75 0.79
C VAL A 25 -21.54 10.64 1.80
N ILE A 26 -22.31 11.22 2.71
CA ILE A 26 -21.82 12.06 3.81
C ILE A 26 -21.51 11.18 5.01
N ARG A 27 -20.33 11.36 5.63
CA ARG A 27 -19.87 10.48 6.71
C ARG A 27 -19.22 11.24 7.86
N VAL A 28 -19.32 10.69 9.07
CA VAL A 28 -18.36 11.00 10.15
C VAL A 28 -17.16 10.08 10.00
N TRP A 29 -16.00 10.68 9.81
CA TRP A 29 -14.76 9.90 9.70
C TRP A 29 -14.36 9.29 11.04
N GLN A 30 -13.84 8.07 11.00
CA GLN A 30 -13.47 7.27 12.17
C GLN A 30 -11.96 7.11 12.24
N ALA A 31 -11.44 6.79 13.43
CA ALA A 31 -10.02 6.49 13.58
C ALA A 31 -9.65 5.25 12.74
N ALA A 32 -8.37 5.11 12.39
CA ALA A 32 -7.87 4.03 11.55
C ALA A 32 -8.41 2.65 11.97
N GLY A 33 -8.98 1.91 11.01
CA GLY A 33 -9.51 0.56 11.19
C GLY A 33 -11.00 0.44 11.55
N ALA A 34 -11.71 1.54 11.81
CA ALA A 34 -13.15 1.54 12.05
C ALA A 34 -13.95 1.98 10.80
N PRO A 35 -15.07 1.32 10.46
CA PRO A 35 -15.88 1.72 9.31
C PRO A 35 -16.50 3.10 9.57
N PRO A 36 -16.53 4.00 8.57
CA PRO A 36 -17.06 5.34 8.73
C PRO A 36 -18.56 5.30 9.06
N ILE A 37 -19.05 6.33 9.74
CA ILE A 37 -20.49 6.43 10.06
C ILE A 37 -21.17 7.20 8.95
N GLU A 38 -21.99 6.55 8.15
CA GLU A 38 -22.80 7.23 7.13
C GLU A 38 -23.90 8.06 7.79
N LEU A 39 -24.11 9.25 7.24
CA LEU A 39 -25.06 10.23 7.76
C LEU A 39 -26.16 10.46 6.74
N GLY A 40 -27.38 10.09 7.11
CA GLY A 40 -28.58 10.50 6.41
C GLY A 40 -29.04 11.91 6.81
N PHE A 41 -30.09 12.41 6.17
CA PHE A 41 -30.70 13.70 6.50
C PHE A 41 -31.06 13.81 8.00
N SER A 42 -31.74 12.79 8.53
CA SER A 42 -32.15 12.69 9.93
C SER A 42 -30.95 12.77 10.90
N ASP A 43 -29.83 12.16 10.54
CA ASP A 43 -28.60 12.24 11.34
C ASP A 43 -28.02 13.65 11.35
N LEU A 44 -28.01 14.33 10.20
CA LEU A 44 -27.54 15.72 10.09
C LEU A 44 -28.42 16.69 10.91
N GLU A 45 -29.74 16.46 10.98
CA GLU A 45 -30.63 17.24 11.85
C GLU A 45 -30.30 17.07 13.34
N LEU A 46 -30.00 15.83 13.77
CA LEU A 46 -29.57 15.56 15.14
C LEU A 46 -28.28 16.31 15.47
N LEU A 47 -27.28 16.25 14.58
CA LEU A 47 -26.00 16.93 14.78
C LEU A 47 -26.14 18.47 14.75
N GLN A 48 -27.02 19.01 13.90
CA GLN A 48 -27.38 20.43 13.89
C GLN A 48 -27.96 20.84 15.25
N ALA A 49 -28.87 20.05 15.83
CA ALA A 49 -29.47 20.35 17.13
C ALA A 49 -28.44 20.37 18.27
N PHE A 50 -27.46 19.46 18.25
CA PHE A 50 -26.30 19.54 19.15
C PHE A 50 -25.51 20.83 18.92
N SER A 51 -25.18 21.17 17.68
CA SER A 51 -24.41 22.38 17.34
C SER A 51 -25.08 23.69 17.77
N GLN A 52 -26.42 23.75 17.74
CA GLN A 52 -27.21 24.90 18.21
C GLN A 52 -27.34 24.95 19.75
N GLY A 53 -26.92 23.88 20.44
CA GLY A 53 -27.06 23.74 21.87
C GLY A 53 -28.48 23.41 22.34
N LEU A 54 -29.33 22.88 21.46
CA LEU A 54 -30.68 22.43 21.81
C LEU A 54 -30.66 21.18 22.68
N ILE A 55 -29.58 20.40 22.60
CA ILE A 55 -29.37 19.17 23.36
C ILE A 55 -28.21 19.36 24.34
N PRO A 56 -28.48 19.81 25.59
CA PRO A 56 -27.42 20.18 26.52
C PRO A 56 -26.65 18.99 27.11
N ASN A 57 -27.21 17.77 27.06
CA ASN A 57 -26.57 16.53 27.52
C ASN A 57 -27.23 15.29 26.90
N ILE A 58 -26.50 14.16 26.88
CA ILE A 58 -26.96 12.88 26.29
C ILE A 58 -28.11 12.23 27.08
N LYS A 59 -28.26 12.49 28.38
CA LYS A 59 -29.27 11.82 29.20
C LYS A 59 -30.63 12.49 29.06
N GLU A 60 -30.88 13.53 29.83
CA GLU A 60 -32.18 14.20 29.88
C GLU A 60 -32.38 15.17 28.72
N GLY A 61 -31.30 15.80 28.24
CA GLY A 61 -31.36 16.77 27.14
C GLY A 61 -31.81 16.12 25.84
N LEU A 62 -31.18 14.99 25.48
CA LEU A 62 -31.52 14.25 24.27
C LEU A 62 -32.94 13.69 24.36
N GLN A 63 -33.33 13.09 25.49
CA GLN A 63 -34.67 12.57 25.68
C GLN A 63 -35.74 13.64 25.47
N ARG A 64 -35.58 14.83 26.08
CA ARG A 64 -36.51 15.96 25.91
C ARG A 64 -36.58 16.45 24.47
N TYR A 65 -35.45 16.49 23.76
CA TYR A 65 -35.42 16.84 22.34
C TYR A 65 -36.20 15.82 21.49
N LEU A 66 -35.99 14.53 21.75
CA LEU A 66 -36.70 13.45 21.06
C LEU A 66 -38.19 13.43 21.40
N ASP A 67 -38.59 13.67 22.64
CA ASP A 67 -40.01 13.75 23.04
C ASP A 67 -40.74 14.92 22.35
N GLY A 68 -40.02 16.01 22.06
CA GLY A 68 -40.54 17.17 21.35
C GLY A 68 -40.62 17.00 19.82
N LYS A 69 -39.98 15.98 19.26
CA LYS A 69 -40.03 15.63 17.85
C LYS A 69 -40.94 14.41 17.72
N ASN A 70 -42.09 14.54 17.06
CA ASN A 70 -43.06 13.45 16.90
C ASN A 70 -42.54 12.33 15.98
N LEU A 71 -41.47 11.64 16.38
CA LEU A 71 -40.70 10.67 15.60
C LEU A 71 -41.15 9.23 15.91
N PRO A 72 -41.10 8.31 14.92
CA PRO A 72 -41.28 6.88 15.14
C PRO A 72 -40.27 6.32 16.17
N GLU A 73 -40.65 5.25 16.88
CA GLU A 73 -39.81 4.62 17.90
C GLU A 73 -38.43 4.17 17.36
N ALA A 74 -38.41 3.59 16.15
CA ALA A 74 -37.17 3.17 15.49
C ALA A 74 -36.20 4.33 15.23
N GLU A 75 -36.70 5.51 14.81
CA GLU A 75 -35.87 6.70 14.60
C GLU A 75 -35.34 7.27 15.92
N ARG A 76 -36.16 7.24 16.98
CA ARG A 76 -35.74 7.65 18.33
C ARG A 76 -34.62 6.76 18.88
N GLU A 77 -34.72 5.46 18.64
CA GLU A 77 -33.67 4.50 19.01
C GLU A 77 -32.39 4.73 18.21
N HIS A 78 -32.50 4.96 16.90
CA HIS A 78 -31.37 5.30 16.03
C HIS A 78 -30.64 6.57 16.50
N TYR A 79 -31.36 7.67 16.74
CA TYR A 79 -30.77 8.93 17.24
C TYR A 79 -30.08 8.74 18.59
N THR A 80 -30.71 7.99 19.49
CA THR A 80 -30.14 7.67 20.80
C THR A 80 -28.84 6.89 20.66
N THR A 81 -28.81 5.91 19.75
CA THR A 81 -27.63 5.08 19.49
C THR A 81 -26.50 5.90 18.88
N LEU A 82 -26.79 6.71 17.87
CA LEU A 82 -25.80 7.59 17.23
C LEU A 82 -25.22 8.60 18.22
N ALA A 83 -26.06 9.33 18.96
CA ALA A 83 -25.61 10.31 19.95
C ALA A 83 -24.72 9.67 21.04
N LYS A 84 -25.13 8.52 21.59
CA LYS A 84 -24.33 7.77 22.56
C LYS A 84 -23.01 7.28 21.97
N ARG A 85 -23.00 6.83 20.71
CA ARG A 85 -21.77 6.41 20.00
C ARG A 85 -20.80 7.57 19.86
N LEU A 86 -21.25 8.70 19.31
CA LEU A 86 -20.41 9.89 19.10
C LEU A 86 -19.90 10.47 20.43
N ASN A 87 -20.72 10.45 21.48
CA ASN A 87 -20.29 10.88 22.81
C ASN A 87 -19.24 9.94 23.43
N ARG A 88 -19.38 8.61 23.28
CA ARG A 88 -18.34 7.65 23.71
C ARG A 88 -17.03 7.86 22.96
N GLN A 89 -17.10 8.26 21.70
CA GLN A 89 -15.95 8.65 20.87
C GLN A 89 -15.45 10.08 21.16
N ARG A 90 -15.95 10.74 22.21
CA ARG A 90 -15.56 12.09 22.65
C ARG A 90 -15.69 13.15 21.54
N ARG A 91 -16.68 13.04 20.66
CA ARG A 91 -16.93 14.00 19.56
C ARG A 91 -17.67 15.27 20.00
N PHE A 92 -17.97 15.37 21.29
CA PHE A 92 -18.61 16.53 21.90
C PHE A 92 -17.84 16.99 23.13
N ASP A 93 -17.89 18.29 23.40
CA ASP A 93 -17.38 18.90 24.62
C ASP A 93 -18.48 19.62 25.38
N ALA A 94 -18.39 19.58 26.71
CA ALA A 94 -19.29 20.31 27.59
C ALA A 94 -18.76 21.74 27.76
N ILE A 95 -19.45 22.70 27.13
CA ILE A 95 -18.98 24.08 27.00
C ILE A 95 -19.88 25.03 27.79
N ASP A 96 -19.24 25.95 28.55
CA ASP A 96 -19.96 27.08 29.12
C ASP A 96 -20.18 28.14 28.04
N ARG A 97 -21.41 28.21 27.52
CA ARG A 97 -21.79 29.21 26.52
C ARG A 97 -21.67 30.64 27.04
N SER A 98 -21.55 30.90 28.34
CA SER A 98 -21.30 32.25 28.86
C SER A 98 -19.83 32.65 28.83
N ASN A 99 -18.91 31.70 28.64
CA ASN A 99 -17.48 31.94 28.56
C ASN A 99 -17.02 32.08 27.09
N PRO A 100 -16.64 33.28 26.62
CA PRO A 100 -16.20 33.51 25.24
C PRO A 100 -14.98 32.66 24.85
N ALA A 101 -14.07 32.37 25.80
CA ALA A 101 -12.87 31.56 25.54
C ALA A 101 -13.19 30.09 25.27
N GLN A 102 -14.34 29.58 25.75
CA GLN A 102 -14.79 28.22 25.48
C GLN A 102 -15.74 28.13 24.28
N ARG A 103 -16.20 29.26 23.71
CA ARG A 103 -17.05 29.27 22.51
C ARG A 103 -16.27 29.00 21.22
N ALA A 104 -14.97 29.28 21.20
CA ALA A 104 -14.12 29.02 20.05
C ALA A 104 -13.84 27.51 19.94
N LEU A 105 -14.57 26.83 19.06
CA LEU A 105 -14.42 25.39 18.80
C LEU A 105 -13.18 25.06 17.96
N LEU A 106 -12.67 26.05 17.22
CA LEU A 106 -11.48 25.99 16.37
C LEU A 106 -10.75 27.34 16.43
N PRO A 107 -9.44 27.40 16.10
CA PRO A 107 -8.73 28.65 15.88
C PRO A 107 -9.48 29.53 14.89
N ALA A 108 -9.60 30.83 15.19
CA ALA A 108 -10.26 31.76 14.27
C ALA A 108 -9.37 31.93 13.01
N PRO A 109 -9.86 31.59 11.81
CA PRO A 109 -9.11 31.83 10.58
C PRO A 109 -8.87 33.33 10.38
N ARG A 110 -7.76 33.69 9.73
CA ARG A 110 -7.47 35.09 9.42
C ARG A 110 -8.53 35.62 8.46
N PRO A 111 -9.21 36.74 8.77
CA PRO A 111 -10.13 37.35 7.82
C PRO A 111 -9.33 37.81 6.60
N ASN A 112 -9.69 37.32 5.41
CA ASN A 112 -9.20 37.84 4.15
C ASN A 112 -10.24 38.82 3.57
N PRO A 113 -10.08 40.13 3.75
CA PRO A 113 -11.05 41.12 3.29
C PRO A 113 -11.17 41.19 1.77
N ASN A 114 -10.23 40.57 1.03
CA ASN A 114 -10.21 40.52 -0.43
C ASN A 114 -10.74 39.18 -1.00
N ALA A 115 -11.22 38.26 -0.15
CA ALA A 115 -11.81 37.01 -0.63
C ALA A 115 -13.13 37.27 -1.38
N SER A 116 -13.17 36.90 -2.66
CA SER A 116 -14.41 36.89 -3.44
C SER A 116 -15.04 35.51 -3.40
N PHE A 117 -16.33 35.46 -3.06
CA PHE A 117 -17.14 34.23 -3.11
C PHE A 117 -18.05 34.16 -4.34
N ASP A 118 -18.01 35.18 -5.19
CA ASP A 118 -18.69 35.17 -6.48
C ASP A 118 -17.73 34.69 -7.56
N ALA A 119 -18.17 33.69 -8.32
CA ALA A 119 -17.41 33.09 -9.42
C ALA A 119 -18.33 32.82 -10.61
N THR A 120 -17.76 32.89 -11.81
CA THR A 120 -18.42 32.41 -13.02
C THR A 120 -18.46 30.88 -13.00
N ILE A 121 -19.63 30.30 -13.24
CA ILE A 121 -19.79 28.85 -13.33
C ILE A 121 -19.27 28.41 -14.71
N PRO A 122 -18.29 27.49 -14.79
CA PRO A 122 -17.76 27.01 -16.07
C PRO A 122 -18.83 26.31 -16.90
N ASP A 123 -18.72 26.45 -18.23
CA ASP A 123 -19.51 25.64 -19.17
C ASP A 123 -18.98 24.19 -19.20
N GLY A 124 -19.89 23.22 -19.22
CA GLY A 124 -19.56 21.78 -19.30
C GLY A 124 -19.58 21.05 -17.96
N PRO A 125 -19.11 19.79 -17.93
CA PRO A 125 -19.22 18.96 -16.74
C PRO A 125 -18.31 19.45 -15.60
N LEU A 126 -18.84 19.42 -14.39
CA LEU A 126 -18.21 19.79 -13.13
C LEU A 126 -17.93 18.56 -12.27
N LYS A 127 -16.96 18.69 -11.37
CA LYS A 127 -16.63 17.67 -10.37
C LYS A 127 -16.37 18.33 -9.02
N LEU A 128 -17.04 17.87 -7.98
CA LEU A 128 -16.64 18.13 -6.60
C LEU A 128 -15.37 17.33 -6.30
N LEU A 129 -14.30 18.00 -5.89
CA LEU A 129 -13.10 17.36 -5.40
C LEU A 129 -13.38 16.77 -4.01
N THR A 130 -13.15 15.46 -3.88
CA THR A 130 -13.45 14.70 -2.66
C THR A 130 -12.16 14.09 -2.08
N PRO A 131 -12.08 13.91 -0.75
CA PRO A 131 -13.04 14.25 0.28
C PRO A 131 -13.17 15.76 0.46
N CYS A 132 -14.41 16.24 0.68
CA CYS A 132 -14.67 17.62 1.08
C CYS A 132 -15.10 17.61 2.55
N ALA A 133 -14.28 18.21 3.43
CA ALA A 133 -14.42 18.12 4.88
C ALA A 133 -15.03 19.40 5.50
N PHE A 134 -15.86 19.19 6.52
CA PHE A 134 -16.64 20.21 7.21
C PHE A 134 -16.63 19.98 8.72
N PHE A 135 -16.79 21.07 9.46
CA PHE A 135 -17.14 21.05 10.88
C PHE A 135 -18.52 21.69 11.11
N LEU A 136 -19.15 21.34 12.21
CA LEU A 136 -20.43 21.91 12.62
C LEU A 136 -20.22 23.13 13.51
N HIS A 137 -20.80 24.26 13.10
CA HIS A 137 -20.77 25.49 13.87
C HIS A 137 -22.11 26.20 13.79
N GLU A 138 -22.70 26.48 14.96
CA GLU A 138 -23.98 27.16 15.11
C GLU A 138 -25.11 26.61 14.22
N GLY A 139 -25.12 25.28 14.01
CA GLY A 139 -26.12 24.59 13.22
C GLY A 139 -25.91 24.61 11.70
N LYS A 140 -24.73 25.06 11.24
CA LYS A 140 -24.32 25.02 9.84
C LYS A 140 -23.02 24.26 9.66
N PHE A 141 -22.74 23.87 8.41
CA PHE A 141 -21.50 23.20 8.02
C PHE A 141 -20.52 24.22 7.48
N ALA A 142 -19.41 24.38 8.19
CA ALA A 142 -18.35 25.32 7.84
C ALA A 142 -17.12 24.57 7.32
N THR A 143 -16.42 25.19 6.38
CA THR A 143 -15.13 24.73 5.87
C THR A 143 -14.18 25.91 5.71
N ILE A 144 -12.89 25.60 5.70
CA ILE A 144 -11.80 26.59 5.61
C ILE A 144 -10.88 26.10 4.50
N SER A 145 -10.47 27.01 3.62
CA SER A 145 -9.51 26.70 2.56
C SER A 145 -8.09 26.47 3.10
N HIS A 146 -7.22 25.92 2.28
CA HIS A 146 -5.80 25.70 2.52
C HIS A 146 -5.06 26.98 2.91
N ASN A 147 -5.45 28.13 2.35
CA ASN A 147 -4.88 29.45 2.70
C ASN A 147 -5.62 30.16 3.84
N GLY A 148 -6.49 29.46 4.57
CA GLY A 148 -7.14 29.96 5.78
C GLY A 148 -8.36 30.86 5.54
N ILE A 149 -9.01 30.79 4.38
CA ILE A 149 -10.24 31.53 4.07
C ILE A 149 -11.45 30.72 4.53
N SER A 150 -12.28 31.28 5.42
CA SER A 150 -13.58 30.71 5.75
C SER A 150 -14.55 30.83 4.59
N LEU A 151 -15.05 29.71 4.09
CA LEU A 151 -16.16 29.72 3.15
C LEU A 151 -17.48 30.02 3.89
N PRO A 152 -18.48 30.60 3.20
CA PRO A 152 -19.81 30.77 3.76
C PRO A 152 -20.36 29.42 4.26
N PRO A 153 -20.83 29.34 5.52
CA PRO A 153 -21.31 28.08 6.06
C PRO A 153 -22.65 27.68 5.46
N ILE A 154 -22.80 26.41 5.11
CA ILE A 154 -23.93 25.86 4.37
C ILE A 154 -24.93 25.12 5.27
N THR A 155 -26.18 24.98 4.82
CA THR A 155 -27.26 24.24 5.52
C THR A 155 -27.22 22.74 5.25
N ILE A 156 -28.14 21.99 5.87
CA ILE A 156 -28.31 20.55 5.64
C ILE A 156 -28.74 20.29 4.18
N GLU A 157 -29.65 21.09 3.66
CA GLU A 157 -30.12 21.02 2.28
C GLU A 157 -28.97 21.30 1.30
N GLU A 158 -28.16 22.31 1.59
CA GLU A 158 -27.02 22.71 0.76
C GLU A 158 -25.89 21.68 0.76
N ILE A 159 -25.53 21.07 1.90
CA ILE A 159 -24.48 20.02 1.93
C ILE A 159 -24.94 18.75 1.20
N LEU A 160 -26.23 18.39 1.30
CA LEU A 160 -26.81 17.26 0.56
C LEU A 160 -26.91 17.54 -0.95
N ALA A 161 -27.15 18.79 -1.34
CA ALA A 161 -27.13 19.21 -2.73
C ALA A 161 -25.70 19.20 -3.29
N LEU A 162 -24.75 19.74 -2.53
CA LEU A 162 -23.33 19.74 -2.88
C LEU A 162 -22.79 18.32 -3.07
N SER A 163 -23.20 17.37 -2.21
CA SER A 163 -22.72 15.99 -2.30
C SER A 163 -23.09 15.29 -3.60
N GLN A 164 -24.18 15.70 -4.26
CA GLN A 164 -24.58 15.12 -5.56
C GLN A 164 -23.55 15.38 -6.67
N LEU A 165 -22.77 16.46 -6.58
CA LEU A 165 -21.71 16.78 -7.54
C LEU A 165 -20.48 15.86 -7.45
N ALA A 166 -20.44 14.95 -6.47
CA ALA A 166 -19.42 13.91 -6.40
C ALA A 166 -19.62 12.83 -7.49
N THR A 167 -20.88 12.50 -7.80
CA THR A 167 -21.26 11.42 -8.73
C THR A 167 -22.03 11.90 -9.96
N HIS A 168 -22.57 13.12 -9.93
CA HIS A 168 -23.28 13.74 -11.05
C HIS A 168 -22.48 14.94 -11.56
N HIS A 169 -22.22 14.97 -12.86
CA HIS A 169 -21.23 15.89 -13.42
C HIS A 169 -21.86 17.13 -14.04
N THR A 170 -23.17 17.30 -14.02
CA THR A 170 -23.84 18.53 -14.48
C THR A 170 -24.71 19.12 -13.39
N VAL A 171 -24.96 20.42 -13.45
CA VAL A 171 -25.85 21.12 -12.51
C VAL A 171 -27.26 20.51 -12.58
N GLU A 172 -27.74 20.21 -13.79
CA GLU A 172 -29.05 19.62 -14.03
C GLU A 172 -29.19 18.23 -13.41
N GLU A 173 -28.22 17.34 -13.61
CA GLU A 173 -28.22 15.99 -13.03
C GLU A 173 -28.15 16.05 -11.50
N ALA A 174 -27.24 16.86 -10.94
CA ALA A 174 -27.08 17.00 -9.50
C ALA A 174 -28.35 17.57 -8.84
N LEU A 175 -28.99 18.57 -9.46
CA LEU A 175 -30.27 19.10 -9.00
C LEU A 175 -31.40 18.08 -9.08
N GLN A 176 -31.43 17.27 -10.15
CA GLN A 176 -32.44 16.24 -10.32
C GLN A 176 -32.29 15.15 -9.24
N ALA A 177 -31.08 14.65 -9.02
CA ALA A 177 -30.79 13.70 -7.94
C ALA A 177 -31.13 14.28 -6.56
N HIS A 178 -30.81 15.56 -6.33
CA HIS A 178 -31.18 16.24 -5.08
C HIS A 178 -32.70 16.35 -4.90
N ARG A 179 -33.46 16.63 -5.97
CA ARG A 179 -34.94 16.65 -5.95
C ARG A 179 -35.53 15.29 -5.68
N GLU A 180 -34.99 14.23 -6.28
CA GLU A 180 -35.42 12.86 -6.02
C GLU A 180 -35.18 12.47 -4.55
N ALA A 181 -34.06 12.90 -3.97
CA ALA A 181 -33.73 12.63 -2.57
C ALA A 181 -34.52 13.48 -1.56
N ARG A 182 -34.90 14.73 -1.89
CA ARG A 182 -35.44 15.71 -0.92
C ARG A 182 -36.87 16.21 -1.21
N GLY A 183 -37.42 15.89 -2.37
CA GLY A 183 -38.76 16.34 -2.79
C GLY A 183 -38.92 17.86 -2.67
N ASN A 184 -39.92 18.31 -1.90
CA ASN A 184 -40.24 19.73 -1.72
C ASN A 184 -39.18 20.53 -0.94
N HIS A 185 -38.21 19.86 -0.30
CA HIS A 185 -37.12 20.51 0.43
C HIS A 185 -35.84 20.66 -0.42
N ALA A 186 -35.89 20.29 -1.70
CA ALA A 186 -34.76 20.42 -2.60
C ALA A 186 -34.53 21.90 -2.99
N LEU A 187 -33.26 22.27 -3.14
CA LEU A 187 -32.89 23.58 -3.67
C LEU A 187 -33.46 23.82 -5.08
N ASP A 188 -33.89 25.04 -5.34
CA ASP A 188 -34.11 25.49 -6.71
C ASP A 188 -32.78 25.77 -7.43
N LYS A 189 -32.84 26.01 -8.75
CA LYS A 189 -31.63 26.23 -9.55
C LYS A 189 -30.88 27.49 -9.11
N ALA A 190 -31.57 28.58 -8.75
CA ALA A 190 -30.91 29.80 -8.32
C ALA A 190 -30.19 29.63 -6.98
N GLN A 191 -30.82 28.94 -6.03
CA GLN A 191 -30.24 28.58 -4.73
C GLN A 191 -29.02 27.68 -4.89
N PHE A 192 -29.12 26.63 -5.72
CA PHE A 192 -28.01 25.72 -5.99
C PHE A 192 -26.82 26.44 -6.64
N LEU A 193 -27.07 27.28 -7.64
CA LEU A 193 -26.02 28.05 -8.29
C LEU A 193 -25.35 29.05 -7.33
N ALA A 194 -26.12 29.69 -6.44
CA ALA A 194 -25.57 30.57 -5.41
C ALA A 194 -24.69 29.81 -4.41
N MET A 195 -25.10 28.59 -4.03
CA MET A 195 -24.39 27.72 -3.09
C MET A 195 -23.04 27.25 -3.64
N ILE A 196 -22.95 26.87 -4.91
CA ILE A 196 -21.70 26.32 -5.48
C ILE A 196 -20.65 27.38 -5.83
N LYS A 197 -21.05 28.66 -5.99
CA LYS A 197 -20.14 29.75 -6.37
C LYS A 197 -18.92 29.90 -5.44
N PRO A 198 -19.08 29.94 -4.10
CA PRO A 198 -17.94 29.93 -3.18
C PRO A 198 -17.01 28.72 -3.37
N PHE A 199 -17.57 27.53 -3.62
CA PHE A 199 -16.80 26.30 -3.83
C PHE A 199 -16.05 26.31 -5.18
N ILE A 200 -16.60 26.95 -6.20
CA ILE A 200 -15.90 27.19 -7.48
C ILE A 200 -14.80 28.25 -7.31
N ALA A 201 -15.11 29.37 -6.65
CA ALA A 201 -14.17 30.47 -6.39
C ALA A 201 -12.91 29.98 -5.65
N HIS A 202 -13.09 29.01 -4.75
CA HIS A 202 -12.04 28.38 -3.99
C HIS A 202 -11.76 26.93 -4.43
N ARG A 203 -12.02 26.59 -5.71
CA ARG A 203 -11.55 25.36 -6.39
C ARG A 203 -11.93 24.00 -5.77
N TYR A 204 -12.87 23.95 -4.84
CA TYR A 204 -13.48 22.69 -4.41
C TYR A 204 -14.31 22.05 -5.53
N ILE A 205 -14.81 22.83 -6.48
CA ILE A 205 -15.49 22.37 -7.70
C ILE A 205 -14.67 22.80 -8.92
N VAL A 206 -14.34 21.85 -9.79
CA VAL A 206 -13.54 22.07 -11.00
C VAL A 206 -14.20 21.48 -12.25
N PRO A 207 -13.85 21.95 -13.47
CA PRO A 207 -14.26 21.28 -14.71
C PRO A 207 -13.71 19.85 -14.81
N LEU A 208 -14.55 18.90 -15.22
CA LEU A 208 -14.15 17.52 -15.42
C LEU A 208 -13.36 17.36 -16.72
N THR A 209 -12.04 17.18 -16.62
CA THR A 209 -11.19 16.81 -17.76
C THR A 209 -11.00 15.29 -17.80
N GLN A 210 -11.24 14.66 -18.96
CA GLN A 210 -10.97 13.23 -19.15
C GLN A 210 -9.46 12.98 -19.05
N ARG A 211 -8.98 12.38 -17.95
CA ARG A 211 -7.59 11.88 -17.87
C ARG A 211 -7.45 10.63 -18.74
N LYS A 212 -6.51 10.66 -19.68
CA LYS A 212 -6.19 9.52 -20.56
C LYS A 212 -4.95 8.71 -20.18
N ASN A 213 -4.17 9.10 -19.17
CA ASN A 213 -2.95 8.40 -18.82
C ASN A 213 -3.00 7.96 -17.34
N ARG A 214 -2.92 6.65 -17.10
CA ARG A 214 -2.66 6.06 -15.79
C ARG A 214 -1.15 5.93 -15.62
N SER A 215 -0.65 6.26 -14.43
CA SER A 215 0.77 6.08 -14.09
C SER A 215 1.14 4.59 -14.00
N GLY A 216 2.43 4.27 -14.15
CA GLY A 216 2.95 2.90 -13.97
C GLY A 216 2.65 2.30 -12.59
N ALA A 217 2.62 3.13 -11.53
CA ALA A 217 2.28 2.70 -10.17
C ALA A 217 0.77 2.41 -9.99
N GLU A 218 -0.11 3.18 -10.63
CA GLU A 218 -1.56 2.91 -10.64
C GLU A 218 -1.87 1.62 -11.40
N LEU A 219 -1.16 1.35 -12.50
CA LEU A 219 -1.23 0.09 -13.23
C LEU A 219 -0.77 -1.10 -12.37
N PHE A 220 0.35 -0.96 -11.66
CA PHE A 220 0.84 -1.99 -10.74
C PHE A 220 -0.18 -2.31 -9.64
N GLY A 221 -0.85 -1.30 -9.07
CA GLY A 221 -1.94 -1.47 -8.11
C GLY A 221 -3.18 -2.14 -8.69
N LEU A 222 -3.58 -1.79 -9.93
CA LEU A 222 -4.75 -2.34 -10.62
C LEU A 222 -4.59 -3.82 -11.01
N VAL A 223 -3.38 -4.22 -11.42
CA VAL A 223 -3.06 -5.63 -11.76
C VAL A 223 -3.10 -6.49 -10.49
N LEU A 224 -2.54 -5.99 -9.38
CA LEU A 224 -2.61 -6.69 -8.09
C LEU A 224 -4.01 -6.67 -7.46
N SER A 225 -4.85 -5.68 -7.79
CA SER A 225 -6.21 -5.59 -7.28
C SER A 225 -7.23 -6.45 -8.06
N GLY A 226 -6.80 -7.18 -9.09
CA GLY A 226 -7.64 -8.11 -9.85
C GLY A 226 -8.73 -7.46 -10.71
N ASN A 227 -8.72 -6.14 -10.90
CA ASN A 227 -9.78 -5.43 -11.64
C ASN A 227 -9.70 -5.60 -13.18
N SER A 228 -8.63 -6.21 -13.71
CA SER A 228 -8.48 -6.55 -15.13
C SER A 228 -9.09 -7.92 -15.52
N SER A 229 -9.87 -8.55 -14.63
CA SER A 229 -10.15 -9.99 -14.70
C SER A 229 -11.08 -10.46 -15.82
N ASP A 230 -12.10 -9.69 -16.20
CA ASP A 230 -13.22 -10.30 -16.95
C ASP A 230 -12.90 -10.52 -18.43
N LEU A 231 -12.24 -9.55 -19.07
CA LEU A 231 -11.77 -9.69 -20.45
C LEU A 231 -10.73 -10.83 -20.56
N ALA A 232 -9.80 -10.88 -19.60
CA ALA A 232 -8.78 -11.93 -19.55
C ALA A 232 -9.42 -13.31 -19.37
N ARG A 233 -10.36 -13.46 -18.42
CA ARG A 233 -11.10 -14.72 -18.21
C ARG A 233 -11.82 -15.17 -19.47
N ASP A 234 -12.49 -14.26 -20.19
CA ASP A 234 -13.17 -14.58 -21.44
C ASP A 234 -12.21 -15.00 -22.58
N MET A 235 -11.01 -14.43 -22.63
CA MET A 235 -9.94 -14.90 -23.53
C MET A 235 -9.50 -16.33 -23.18
N PHE A 236 -9.21 -16.61 -21.90
CA PHE A 236 -8.80 -17.95 -21.45
C PHE A 236 -9.91 -19.00 -21.59
N ARG A 237 -11.19 -18.62 -21.41
CA ARG A 237 -12.37 -19.46 -21.70
C ARG A 237 -12.41 -19.89 -23.16
N ARG A 238 -12.21 -18.95 -24.09
CA ARG A 238 -12.16 -19.24 -25.53
C ARG A 238 -10.98 -20.13 -25.88
N HIS A 239 -9.80 -19.84 -25.33
CA HIS A 239 -8.61 -20.66 -25.51
C HIS A 239 -8.81 -22.10 -25.02
N ALA A 240 -9.40 -22.26 -23.84
CA ALA A 240 -9.71 -23.57 -23.28
C ALA A 240 -10.62 -24.39 -24.20
N LYS A 241 -11.65 -23.74 -24.78
CA LYS A 241 -12.54 -24.37 -25.75
C LYS A 241 -11.79 -24.81 -27.01
N VAL A 242 -10.90 -23.97 -27.54
CA VAL A 242 -10.07 -24.32 -28.71
C VAL A 242 -9.19 -25.54 -28.41
N GLN A 243 -8.57 -25.60 -27.22
CA GLN A 243 -7.80 -26.77 -26.80
C GLN A 243 -8.65 -28.03 -26.62
N ASP A 244 -9.87 -27.89 -26.09
CA ASP A 244 -10.79 -29.02 -25.93
C ASP A 244 -11.23 -29.57 -27.31
N ASP A 245 -11.58 -28.68 -28.24
CA ASP A 245 -11.97 -29.06 -29.59
C ASP A 245 -10.79 -29.73 -30.33
N ALA A 246 -9.57 -29.18 -30.22
CA ALA A 246 -8.37 -29.77 -30.81
C ALA A 246 -7.99 -31.13 -30.19
N GLU A 247 -8.16 -31.31 -28.88
CA GLU A 247 -7.91 -32.60 -28.23
C GLU A 247 -8.92 -33.65 -28.67
N GLN A 248 -10.20 -33.29 -28.80
CA GLN A 248 -11.22 -34.19 -29.31
C GLN A 248 -10.90 -34.67 -30.73
N GLU A 249 -10.48 -33.77 -31.63
CA GLU A 249 -10.04 -34.15 -32.98
C GLU A 249 -8.81 -35.07 -32.95
N ARG A 250 -7.84 -34.78 -32.08
CA ARG A 250 -6.63 -35.61 -31.92
C ARG A 250 -6.96 -36.99 -31.33
N GLU A 251 -7.84 -37.08 -30.34
CA GLU A 251 -8.31 -38.35 -29.78
C GLU A 251 -9.07 -39.16 -30.83
N GLN A 252 -9.97 -38.55 -31.61
CA GLN A 252 -10.66 -39.22 -32.72
C GLN A 252 -9.68 -39.78 -33.77
N ARG A 253 -8.61 -39.04 -34.07
CA ARG A 253 -7.58 -39.45 -35.04
C ARG A 253 -6.66 -40.56 -34.51
N THR A 254 -6.30 -40.51 -33.24
CA THR A 254 -5.27 -41.40 -32.65
C THR A 254 -5.84 -42.59 -31.87
N GLY A 255 -7.12 -42.52 -31.48
CA GLY A 255 -7.78 -43.48 -30.60
C GLY A 255 -7.24 -43.51 -29.17
N LYS A 256 -6.40 -42.54 -28.79
CA LYS A 256 -5.76 -42.47 -27.47
C LYS A 256 -6.36 -41.32 -26.68
N HIS A 257 -6.90 -41.57 -25.51
CA HIS A 257 -7.27 -40.51 -24.57
C HIS A 257 -6.02 -40.01 -23.81
N ARG A 258 -5.97 -38.71 -23.49
CA ARG A 258 -4.92 -38.13 -22.64
C ARG A 258 -5.53 -37.50 -21.39
N VAL A 259 -5.02 -37.90 -20.23
CA VAL A 259 -5.46 -37.33 -18.95
C VAL A 259 -5.02 -35.87 -18.85
N LYS A 260 -5.89 -35.00 -18.33
CA LYS A 260 -5.57 -33.58 -18.17
C LYS A 260 -4.59 -33.35 -17.01
N VAL A 261 -3.60 -32.50 -17.26
CA VAL A 261 -2.77 -31.87 -16.22
C VAL A 261 -3.11 -30.39 -16.22
N ILE A 262 -3.69 -29.91 -15.12
CA ILE A 262 -4.29 -28.58 -14.99
C ILE A 262 -3.47 -27.74 -14.02
N PRO A 263 -2.70 -26.75 -14.50
CA PRO A 263 -2.12 -25.73 -13.64
C PRO A 263 -3.20 -24.84 -13.02
N VAL A 264 -3.14 -24.61 -11.71
CA VAL A 264 -4.08 -23.75 -10.99
C VAL A 264 -3.37 -22.47 -10.56
N ALA A 265 -3.66 -21.37 -11.26
CA ALA A 265 -3.21 -20.02 -10.89
C ALA A 265 -4.39 -19.06 -10.83
N PHE A 266 -4.31 -18.04 -9.96
CA PHE A 266 -5.41 -17.12 -9.69
C PHE A 266 -5.20 -15.72 -10.28
N ASP A 267 -3.96 -15.40 -10.66
CA ASP A 267 -3.57 -14.09 -11.18
C ASP A 267 -3.62 -14.04 -12.71
N VAL A 268 -3.81 -12.83 -13.26
CA VAL A 268 -3.80 -12.56 -14.70
C VAL A 268 -2.36 -12.48 -15.26
N CYS A 269 -1.32 -12.58 -14.42
CA CYS A 269 0.04 -12.65 -14.90
C CYS A 269 0.40 -14.07 -15.38
N PRO A 270 1.31 -14.24 -16.35
CA PRO A 270 1.81 -15.56 -16.73
C PRO A 270 2.42 -16.28 -15.51
N PRO A 271 1.91 -17.46 -15.10
CA PRO A 271 2.34 -18.12 -13.86
C PRO A 271 3.68 -18.83 -14.08
N LEU A 272 4.79 -18.09 -14.04
CA LEU A 272 6.14 -18.56 -14.39
C LEU A 272 6.51 -19.91 -13.74
N ALA A 273 6.22 -20.11 -12.46
CA ALA A 273 6.56 -21.35 -11.76
C ALA A 273 5.84 -22.57 -12.36
N LEU A 274 4.52 -22.47 -12.59
CA LEU A 274 3.73 -23.54 -13.21
C LEU A 274 4.09 -23.70 -14.69
N GLY A 275 4.31 -22.59 -15.39
CA GLY A 275 4.79 -22.61 -16.78
C GLY A 275 6.11 -23.34 -16.94
N SER A 276 7.07 -23.11 -16.04
CA SER A 276 8.38 -23.77 -16.06
C SER A 276 8.27 -25.28 -15.78
N ILE A 277 7.40 -25.68 -14.84
CA ILE A 277 7.10 -27.09 -14.56
C ILE A 277 6.51 -27.76 -15.81
N VAL A 278 5.50 -27.15 -16.43
CA VAL A 278 4.86 -27.69 -17.64
C VAL A 278 5.85 -27.74 -18.81
N ALA A 279 6.65 -26.70 -19.02
CA ALA A 279 7.66 -26.65 -20.07
C ALA A 279 8.65 -27.81 -19.94
N TYR A 280 9.18 -28.04 -18.74
CA TYR A 280 10.10 -29.15 -18.49
C TYR A 280 9.42 -30.52 -18.64
N ALA A 281 8.21 -30.68 -18.08
CA ALA A 281 7.46 -31.93 -18.19
C ALA A 281 7.18 -32.32 -19.65
N LYS A 282 6.89 -31.35 -20.53
CA LYS A 282 6.65 -31.61 -21.95
C LYS A 282 7.87 -32.14 -22.72
N VAL A 283 9.09 -31.79 -22.31
CA VAL A 283 10.32 -32.29 -22.95
C VAL A 283 10.94 -33.49 -22.22
N HIS A 284 10.45 -33.81 -21.03
CA HIS A 284 10.93 -34.93 -20.23
C HIS A 284 10.67 -36.28 -20.91
N GLU A 285 11.59 -37.25 -20.72
CA GLU A 285 11.53 -38.57 -21.38
C GLU A 285 11.28 -38.48 -22.89
N GLU A 286 11.99 -37.58 -23.59
CA GLU A 286 11.84 -37.36 -25.04
C GLU A 286 10.39 -37.03 -25.46
N GLY A 287 9.63 -36.39 -24.57
CA GLY A 287 8.24 -35.99 -24.83
C GLY A 287 7.19 -37.03 -24.44
N ALA A 288 7.57 -38.14 -23.80
CA ALA A 288 6.63 -39.21 -23.43
C ALA A 288 5.49 -38.73 -22.51
N LEU A 289 5.73 -37.71 -21.67
CA LEU A 289 4.67 -37.13 -20.85
C LEU A 289 3.69 -36.29 -21.67
N GLU A 290 4.15 -35.55 -22.69
CA GLU A 290 3.27 -34.81 -23.59
C GLU A 290 2.41 -35.77 -24.45
N GLU A 291 2.94 -36.93 -24.82
CA GLU A 291 2.16 -37.94 -25.53
C GLU A 291 1.04 -38.56 -24.66
N PHE A 292 1.27 -38.64 -23.34
CA PHE A 292 0.34 -39.25 -22.39
C PHE A 292 -0.65 -38.26 -21.78
N TYR A 293 -0.20 -37.05 -21.44
CA TYR A 293 -0.99 -36.03 -20.76
C TYR A 293 -1.40 -34.90 -21.69
N ASN A 294 -2.59 -34.36 -21.45
CA ASN A 294 -3.06 -33.10 -22.01
C ASN A 294 -2.71 -31.97 -21.04
N PHE A 295 -1.53 -31.36 -21.22
CA PHE A 295 -1.11 -30.19 -20.45
C PHE A 295 -1.93 -28.97 -20.84
N ARG A 296 -2.74 -28.50 -19.89
CA ARG A 296 -3.64 -27.37 -20.08
C ARG A 296 -2.90 -26.04 -19.96
N THR A 297 -3.26 -25.07 -20.80
CA THR A 297 -2.68 -23.71 -20.76
C THR A 297 -3.76 -22.64 -20.63
N ASP A 298 -4.95 -23.01 -20.16
CA ASP A 298 -5.94 -22.08 -19.66
C ASP A 298 -5.59 -21.60 -18.25
N TRP A 299 -4.45 -20.90 -18.16
CA TRP A 299 -3.68 -20.56 -16.95
C TRP A 299 -4.45 -19.95 -15.79
N ILE A 300 -5.61 -19.34 -16.03
CA ILE A 300 -6.42 -18.70 -14.99
C ILE A 300 -7.49 -19.67 -14.51
N TRP A 301 -7.44 -19.97 -13.22
CA TRP A 301 -8.49 -20.72 -12.52
C TRP A 301 -9.80 -19.94 -12.53
N ASP A 302 -10.84 -20.63 -12.97
CA ASP A 302 -12.17 -20.05 -13.16
C ASP A 302 -13.21 -20.98 -12.53
N ASP A 303 -13.80 -20.51 -11.43
CA ASP A 303 -14.77 -21.28 -10.66
C ASP A 303 -16.03 -21.63 -11.46
N ASP A 304 -16.41 -20.80 -12.45
CA ASP A 304 -17.53 -21.07 -13.34
C ASP A 304 -17.28 -22.32 -14.22
N ARG A 305 -16.00 -22.69 -14.38
CA ARG A 305 -15.56 -23.86 -15.15
C ARG A 305 -15.25 -25.07 -14.28
N LEU A 306 -15.41 -25.00 -12.96
CA LEU A 306 -15.12 -26.09 -12.04
C LEU A 306 -15.79 -27.41 -12.48
N ALA A 307 -17.07 -27.37 -12.85
CA ALA A 307 -17.78 -28.55 -13.34
C ALA A 307 -17.16 -29.16 -14.61
N GLY A 308 -16.54 -28.33 -15.45
CA GLY A 308 -15.78 -28.75 -16.64
C GLY A 308 -14.43 -29.37 -16.27
N PHE A 309 -13.73 -28.78 -15.30
CA PHE A 309 -12.46 -29.31 -14.80
C PHE A 309 -12.62 -30.66 -14.12
N THR A 310 -13.75 -30.92 -13.47
CA THR A 310 -13.98 -32.13 -12.66
C THR A 310 -14.83 -33.19 -13.36
N LYS A 311 -15.03 -33.12 -14.68
CA LYS A 311 -15.82 -34.12 -15.44
C LYS A 311 -15.21 -35.52 -15.41
N GLU A 312 -13.88 -35.58 -15.34
CA GLU A 312 -13.09 -36.79 -15.33
C GLU A 312 -11.92 -36.64 -14.35
N PRO A 313 -11.30 -37.73 -13.89
CA PRO A 313 -10.09 -37.65 -13.08
C PRO A 313 -8.97 -36.92 -13.82
N ALA A 314 -8.35 -35.94 -13.14
CA ALA A 314 -7.25 -35.15 -13.67
C ALA A 314 -6.16 -34.96 -12.61
N ILE A 315 -5.02 -34.40 -13.03
CA ILE A 315 -3.94 -33.97 -12.12
C ILE A 315 -3.98 -32.44 -12.04
N TYR A 316 -4.00 -31.90 -10.82
CA TYR A 316 -4.03 -30.46 -10.56
C TYR A 316 -2.73 -30.01 -9.92
N LEU A 317 -2.08 -28.99 -10.50
CA LEU A 317 -0.80 -28.48 -10.05
C LEU A 317 -0.99 -27.10 -9.39
N PHE A 318 -0.65 -27.01 -8.10
CA PHE A 318 -0.75 -25.79 -7.31
C PHE A 318 0.65 -25.26 -6.95
N SER A 319 0.86 -23.96 -7.17
CA SER A 319 2.05 -23.24 -6.70
C SER A 319 1.65 -22.33 -5.53
N ASN A 320 1.97 -22.76 -4.32
CA ASN A 320 1.60 -22.11 -3.07
C ASN A 320 2.60 -21.04 -2.67
N TYR A 321 2.13 -19.80 -2.66
CA TYR A 321 2.76 -18.65 -2.05
C TYR A 321 1.93 -18.19 -0.86
N LEU A 322 2.50 -17.38 0.03
CA LEU A 322 1.79 -16.85 1.21
C LEU A 322 0.41 -16.24 0.86
N TRP A 323 0.29 -15.61 -0.31
CA TRP A 323 -0.94 -14.97 -0.79
C TRP A 323 -1.89 -15.89 -1.58
N SER A 324 -1.41 -17.01 -2.13
CA SER A 324 -2.23 -17.94 -2.95
C SER A 324 -2.60 -19.23 -2.23
N HIS A 325 -1.89 -19.58 -1.14
CA HIS A 325 -2.00 -20.88 -0.48
C HIS A 325 -3.45 -21.21 -0.07
N ALA A 326 -4.14 -20.26 0.57
CA ALA A 326 -5.51 -20.48 1.04
C ALA A 326 -6.48 -20.79 -0.11
N GLN A 327 -6.36 -20.08 -1.24
CA GLN A 327 -7.17 -20.30 -2.43
C GLN A 327 -6.83 -21.64 -3.10
N SER A 328 -5.55 -22.02 -3.16
CA SER A 328 -5.12 -23.32 -3.67
C SER A 328 -5.74 -24.48 -2.88
N VAL A 329 -5.74 -24.38 -1.55
CA VAL A 329 -6.33 -25.39 -0.65
C VAL A 329 -7.84 -25.48 -0.86
N GLU A 330 -8.54 -24.34 -0.90
CA GLU A 330 -9.99 -24.30 -1.13
C GLU A 330 -10.38 -24.92 -2.49
N ALA A 331 -9.65 -24.57 -3.56
CA ALA A 331 -9.86 -25.15 -4.88
C ALA A 331 -9.61 -26.67 -4.86
N SER A 332 -8.53 -27.12 -4.23
CA SER A 332 -8.22 -28.55 -4.06
C SER A 332 -9.34 -29.31 -3.33
N GLU A 333 -9.91 -28.74 -2.27
CA GLU A 333 -11.04 -29.32 -1.54
C GLU A 333 -12.26 -29.51 -2.45
N ARG A 334 -12.64 -28.47 -3.18
CA ARG A 334 -13.78 -28.48 -4.11
C ARG A 334 -13.58 -29.47 -5.25
N ILE A 335 -12.35 -29.54 -5.80
CA ILE A 335 -11.97 -30.53 -6.81
C ILE A 335 -12.19 -31.94 -6.29
N LYS A 336 -11.64 -32.29 -5.12
CA LYS A 336 -11.74 -33.65 -4.56
C LYS A 336 -13.16 -34.01 -4.17
N ALA A 337 -14.00 -33.04 -3.80
CA ALA A 337 -15.42 -33.26 -3.53
C ALA A 337 -16.20 -33.68 -4.79
N LEU A 338 -15.85 -33.15 -5.97
CA LEU A 338 -16.53 -33.42 -7.23
C LEU A 338 -15.89 -34.56 -8.04
N SER A 339 -14.57 -34.72 -7.95
CA SER A 339 -13.78 -35.73 -8.65
C SER A 339 -12.76 -36.37 -7.70
N PRO A 340 -13.20 -37.29 -6.82
CA PRO A 340 -12.36 -37.84 -5.74
C PRO A 340 -11.15 -38.65 -6.21
N ASN A 341 -11.18 -39.16 -7.44
CA ASN A 341 -10.07 -39.90 -8.06
C ASN A 341 -9.06 -38.97 -8.76
N SER A 342 -9.30 -37.66 -8.79
CA SER A 342 -8.30 -36.68 -9.22
C SER A 342 -7.14 -36.63 -8.23
N ILE A 343 -5.97 -36.21 -8.71
CA ILE A 343 -4.74 -36.11 -7.93
C ILE A 343 -4.37 -34.63 -7.77
N THR A 344 -4.14 -34.19 -6.54
CA THR A 344 -3.74 -32.81 -6.24
C THR A 344 -2.27 -32.76 -5.82
N ILE A 345 -1.48 -31.95 -6.52
CA ILE A 345 -0.05 -31.77 -6.29
C ILE A 345 0.20 -30.32 -5.89
N HIS A 346 0.66 -30.14 -4.65
CA HIS A 346 0.96 -28.83 -4.08
C HIS A 346 2.48 -28.60 -4.00
N GLY A 347 2.96 -27.44 -4.41
CA GLY A 347 4.36 -27.06 -4.28
C GLY A 347 4.52 -25.57 -4.02
N GLY A 348 5.74 -25.04 -4.16
CA GLY A 348 6.03 -23.62 -3.98
C GLY A 348 6.51 -23.23 -2.58
N PRO A 349 6.98 -21.97 -2.40
CA PRO A 349 7.75 -21.57 -1.22
C PRO A 349 7.03 -21.66 0.11
N ASP A 350 5.70 -21.62 0.11
CA ASP A 350 4.87 -21.66 1.33
C ASP A 350 4.43 -23.08 1.73
N THR A 351 4.87 -24.10 0.98
CA THR A 351 4.63 -25.51 1.32
C THR A 351 5.56 -25.96 2.47
N PRO A 352 5.03 -26.44 3.62
CA PRO A 352 5.85 -26.74 4.80
C PRO A 352 6.99 -27.74 4.55
N LYS A 353 8.19 -27.42 5.07
CA LYS A 353 9.37 -28.30 5.03
C LYS A 353 9.68 -28.99 6.36
N TYR A 354 9.30 -28.39 7.49
CA TYR A 354 9.52 -28.98 8.81
C TYR A 354 8.52 -30.11 9.05
N GLU A 355 8.99 -31.18 9.70
CA GLU A 355 8.25 -32.44 9.85
C GLU A 355 6.88 -32.25 10.50
N GLU A 356 6.86 -31.60 11.66
CA GLU A 356 5.63 -31.39 12.43
C GLU A 356 4.63 -30.51 11.68
N ASP A 357 5.12 -29.48 10.97
CA ASP A 357 4.29 -28.57 10.17
C ASP A 357 3.70 -29.30 8.96
N GLN A 358 4.47 -30.20 8.33
CA GLN A 358 4.00 -31.00 7.21
C GLN A 358 2.96 -32.03 7.65
N HIS A 359 3.18 -32.73 8.77
CA HIS A 359 2.18 -33.64 9.35
C HIS A 359 0.87 -32.91 9.65
N ARG A 360 0.96 -31.73 10.28
CA ARG A 360 -0.22 -30.90 10.58
C ARG A 360 -0.93 -30.43 9.32
N HIS A 361 -0.18 -30.04 8.29
CA HIS A 361 -0.75 -29.59 7.02
C HIS A 361 -1.54 -30.71 6.32
N PHE A 362 -0.97 -31.92 6.19
CA PHE A 362 -1.68 -33.07 5.61
C PHE A 362 -2.87 -33.55 6.45
N ALA A 363 -2.81 -33.40 7.78
CA ALA A 363 -3.90 -33.74 8.68
C ALA A 363 -5.08 -32.77 8.55
N ASN A 364 -4.79 -31.47 8.41
CA ASN A 364 -5.82 -30.43 8.26
C ASN A 364 -6.42 -30.40 6.84
N HIS A 365 -5.70 -30.89 5.84
CA HIS A 365 -6.10 -30.83 4.43
C HIS A 365 -6.10 -32.23 3.79
N PRO A 366 -7.14 -33.06 4.05
CA PRO A 366 -7.22 -34.43 3.54
C PRO A 366 -7.33 -34.51 2.00
N HIS A 367 -7.70 -33.41 1.36
CA HIS A 367 -7.80 -33.26 -0.10
C HIS A 367 -6.46 -32.98 -0.80
N ILE A 368 -5.37 -32.80 -0.04
CA ILE A 368 -4.01 -32.72 -0.59
C ILE A 368 -3.43 -34.13 -0.65
N ASP A 369 -3.11 -34.59 -1.86
CA ASP A 369 -2.55 -35.92 -2.11
C ASP A 369 -1.02 -35.92 -2.01
N ILE A 370 -0.38 -34.94 -2.67
CA ILE A 370 1.08 -34.88 -2.85
C ILE A 370 1.58 -33.46 -2.59
N THR A 371 2.73 -33.34 -1.93
CA THR A 371 3.50 -32.09 -1.85
C THR A 371 4.91 -32.26 -2.44
N ILE A 372 5.38 -31.24 -3.14
CA ILE A 372 6.74 -31.15 -3.71
C ILE A 372 7.47 -29.97 -3.06
N GLN A 373 8.65 -30.22 -2.50
CA GLN A 373 9.51 -29.23 -1.88
C GLN A 373 10.65 -28.79 -2.82
N GLY A 374 10.97 -27.49 -2.81
CA GLY A 374 12.09 -26.92 -3.55
C GLY A 374 11.78 -26.62 -5.02
N GLU A 375 12.75 -26.88 -5.90
CA GLU A 375 12.66 -26.62 -7.34
C GLU A 375 11.86 -27.75 -8.01
N GLY A 376 10.65 -27.42 -8.47
CA GLY A 376 9.62 -28.40 -8.81
C GLY A 376 9.70 -28.97 -10.23
N GLU A 377 10.49 -28.40 -11.14
CA GLU A 377 10.47 -28.79 -12.56
C GLU A 377 10.83 -30.26 -12.77
N VAL A 378 11.97 -30.69 -12.23
CA VAL A 378 12.47 -32.07 -12.36
C VAL A 378 11.60 -33.03 -11.56
N VAL A 379 11.33 -32.72 -10.30
CA VAL A 379 10.60 -33.59 -9.38
C VAL A 379 9.16 -33.80 -9.85
N CYS A 380 8.49 -32.75 -10.32
CA CYS A 380 7.12 -32.88 -10.81
C CYS A 380 7.05 -33.74 -12.08
N ALA A 381 8.03 -33.64 -12.98
CA ALA A 381 8.07 -34.51 -14.15
C ALA A 381 8.28 -35.99 -13.77
N GLU A 382 9.15 -36.27 -12.80
CA GLU A 382 9.33 -37.63 -12.26
C GLU A 382 8.06 -38.16 -11.59
N VAL A 383 7.38 -37.33 -10.78
CA VAL A 383 6.08 -37.65 -10.17
C VAL A 383 5.04 -37.95 -11.26
N LEU A 384 4.89 -37.09 -12.26
CA LEU A 384 3.97 -37.31 -13.38
C LEU A 384 4.30 -38.61 -14.13
N SER A 385 5.58 -38.92 -14.35
CA SER A 385 6.00 -40.17 -15.00
C SER A 385 5.53 -41.41 -14.23
N LYS A 386 5.68 -41.42 -12.90
CA LYS A 386 5.20 -42.51 -12.03
C LYS A 386 3.68 -42.57 -11.94
N LEU A 387 3.00 -41.42 -11.89
CA LEU A 387 1.54 -41.37 -11.79
C LEU A 387 0.84 -41.96 -13.01
N ARG A 388 1.49 -42.10 -14.17
CA ARG A 388 0.92 -42.77 -15.36
C ARG A 388 0.38 -44.16 -15.07
N THR A 389 0.92 -44.86 -14.07
CA THR A 389 0.50 -46.24 -13.75
C THR A 389 -0.72 -46.32 -12.84
N VAL A 390 -1.15 -45.22 -12.23
CA VAL A 390 -2.25 -45.19 -11.24
C VAL A 390 -3.30 -44.10 -11.49
N ILE A 391 -3.02 -43.13 -12.37
CA ILE A 391 -3.98 -42.07 -12.70
C ILE A 391 -5.20 -42.64 -13.41
N GLY A 392 -6.39 -42.35 -12.86
CA GLY A 392 -7.67 -42.88 -13.34
C GLY A 392 -8.19 -44.06 -12.51
N ASP A 393 -7.35 -44.67 -11.68
CA ASP A 393 -7.79 -45.73 -10.76
C ASP A 393 -8.69 -45.18 -9.65
N PRO A 394 -9.67 -45.96 -9.17
CA PRO A 394 -10.35 -45.65 -7.92
C PRO A 394 -9.35 -45.71 -6.77
N GLN A 395 -9.19 -44.61 -6.03
CA GLN A 395 -8.20 -44.49 -4.93
C GLN A 395 -6.76 -44.80 -5.38
N PRO A 396 -6.12 -43.91 -6.18
CA PRO A 396 -4.76 -44.13 -6.68
C PRO A 396 -3.75 -44.42 -5.56
N ASP A 397 -2.93 -45.46 -5.73
CA ASP A 397 -1.88 -45.80 -4.77
C ASP A 397 -0.61 -44.96 -5.02
N PHE A 398 -0.35 -44.00 -4.13
CA PHE A 398 0.80 -43.12 -4.21
C PHE A 398 2.13 -43.77 -3.78
N SER A 399 2.13 -45.05 -3.36
CA SER A 399 3.38 -45.78 -3.08
C SER A 399 4.32 -45.87 -4.28
N VAL A 400 3.81 -45.67 -5.51
CA VAL A 400 4.62 -45.55 -6.75
C VAL A 400 5.61 -44.38 -6.73
N LEU A 401 5.45 -43.44 -5.78
CA LEU A 401 6.31 -42.27 -5.58
C LEU A 401 7.44 -42.51 -4.58
N ASP A 402 7.54 -43.72 -4.00
CA ASP A 402 8.61 -44.07 -3.08
C ASP A 402 9.99 -43.80 -3.68
N GLY A 403 10.88 -43.19 -2.90
CA GLY A 403 12.24 -42.87 -3.32
C GLY A 403 12.41 -41.64 -4.22
N ILE A 404 11.35 -40.94 -4.65
CA ILE A 404 11.49 -39.65 -5.36
C ILE A 404 11.84 -38.55 -4.36
N PRO A 405 13.05 -37.95 -4.38
CA PRO A 405 13.42 -36.96 -3.38
C PRO A 405 12.56 -35.68 -3.49
N GLY A 406 12.32 -35.03 -2.36
CA GLY A 406 11.53 -33.79 -2.26
C GLY A 406 10.02 -34.00 -2.27
N VAL A 407 9.56 -35.25 -2.39
CA VAL A 407 8.13 -35.60 -2.42
C VAL A 407 7.65 -36.05 -1.04
N THR A 408 6.47 -35.61 -0.66
CA THR A 408 5.70 -36.20 0.43
C THR A 408 4.31 -36.50 -0.06
N TYR A 409 3.81 -37.70 0.23
CA TYR A 409 2.55 -38.18 -0.30
C TYR A 409 1.75 -38.92 0.76
N ARG A 410 0.43 -38.97 0.54
CA ARG A 410 -0.50 -39.66 1.42
C ARG A 410 -0.48 -41.17 1.19
N THR A 411 -0.62 -41.92 2.26
CA THR A 411 -0.89 -43.37 2.24
C THR A 411 -2.13 -43.68 3.09
N PRO A 412 -2.69 -44.90 3.01
CA PRO A 412 -3.81 -45.28 3.86
C PRO A 412 -3.54 -45.18 5.37
N THR A 413 -2.27 -45.20 5.79
CA THR A 413 -1.86 -45.17 7.21
C THR A 413 -1.27 -43.83 7.66
N GLY A 414 -1.14 -42.84 6.77
CA GLY A 414 -0.56 -41.54 7.11
C GLY A 414 0.07 -40.84 5.91
N ILE A 415 1.31 -40.38 6.08
CA ILE A 415 2.12 -39.78 5.03
C ILE A 415 3.49 -40.43 4.98
N VAL A 416 4.09 -40.48 3.79
CA VAL A 416 5.49 -40.84 3.59
C VAL A 416 6.24 -39.60 3.13
N ARG A 417 7.37 -39.32 3.79
CA ARG A 417 8.27 -38.21 3.48
C ARG A 417 9.55 -38.78 2.89
N ASN A 418 9.78 -38.58 1.59
CA ASN A 418 11.02 -39.00 0.97
C ASN A 418 12.17 -38.08 1.37
N GLU A 419 13.40 -38.51 1.05
CA GLU A 419 14.62 -37.73 1.24
C GLU A 419 14.53 -36.34 0.60
N LYS A 420 15.29 -35.37 1.12
CA LYS A 420 15.26 -34.00 0.57
C LYS A 420 15.91 -33.94 -0.81
N GLN A 421 15.29 -33.24 -1.75
CA GLN A 421 15.86 -32.99 -3.08
C GLN A 421 16.92 -31.88 -3.03
N GLY A 422 18.04 -32.10 -3.71
CA GLY A 422 19.05 -31.08 -3.95
C GLY A 422 18.58 -30.06 -4.99
N ARG A 423 19.15 -28.85 -4.98
CA ARG A 423 18.82 -27.84 -5.99
C ARG A 423 19.39 -28.23 -7.37
N ILE A 424 18.74 -27.84 -8.46
CA ILE A 424 19.12 -28.12 -9.85
C ILE A 424 20.48 -27.49 -10.19
N SER A 425 21.54 -28.28 -10.34
CA SER A 425 22.89 -27.72 -10.50
C SER A 425 23.08 -26.88 -11.77
N ASP A 426 22.48 -27.30 -12.88
CA ASP A 426 22.55 -26.65 -14.20
C ASP A 426 21.15 -26.19 -14.63
N LEU A 427 20.96 -24.87 -14.73
CA LEU A 427 19.67 -24.30 -15.14
C LEU A 427 19.46 -24.35 -16.66
N SER A 428 20.48 -24.66 -17.47
CA SER A 428 20.34 -24.72 -18.93
C SER A 428 19.47 -25.88 -19.41
N VAL A 429 19.27 -26.90 -18.58
CA VAL A 429 18.40 -28.05 -18.87
C VAL A 429 16.91 -27.68 -18.81
N LEU A 430 16.58 -26.54 -18.22
CA LEU A 430 15.22 -26.07 -18.08
C LEU A 430 14.82 -25.28 -19.33
N PRO A 431 13.78 -25.70 -20.08
CA PRO A 431 13.25 -24.90 -21.17
C PRO A 431 12.60 -23.61 -20.64
N SER A 432 12.57 -22.57 -21.47
CA SER A 432 11.89 -21.31 -21.15
C SER A 432 10.40 -21.43 -21.42
N ALA A 433 9.55 -21.15 -20.42
CA ALA A 433 8.11 -21.11 -20.61
C ALA A 433 7.65 -20.01 -21.59
N TYR A 434 8.40 -18.91 -21.70
CA TYR A 434 8.11 -17.83 -22.65
C TYR A 434 8.42 -18.24 -24.08
N LEU A 435 9.54 -18.92 -24.29
CA LEU A 435 10.03 -19.25 -25.64
C LEU A 435 9.44 -20.55 -26.20
N THR A 436 8.70 -21.33 -25.40
CA THR A 436 8.03 -22.56 -25.84
C THR A 436 6.62 -22.36 -26.41
N GLY A 437 6.11 -21.12 -26.43
CA GLY A 437 4.75 -20.80 -26.86
C GLY A 437 3.66 -21.10 -25.82
N LEU A 438 4.05 -21.48 -24.59
CA LEU A 438 3.10 -21.81 -23.51
C LEU A 438 2.27 -20.60 -23.07
N PHE A 439 2.82 -19.40 -23.23
CA PHE A 439 2.20 -18.14 -22.85
C PHE A 439 1.66 -17.34 -24.05
N ASP A 440 1.52 -17.94 -25.23
CA ASP A 440 1.02 -17.24 -26.41
C ASP A 440 -0.44 -16.76 -26.23
N THR A 441 -1.24 -17.39 -25.37
CA THR A 441 -2.60 -16.91 -25.07
C THR A 441 -2.64 -15.51 -24.45
N TYR A 442 -1.51 -15.00 -23.94
CA TYR A 442 -1.40 -13.66 -23.38
C TYR A 442 -1.19 -12.56 -24.45
N TYR A 443 -0.98 -12.90 -25.73
CA TYR A 443 -0.89 -11.89 -26.80
C TYR A 443 -2.18 -11.07 -26.92
N GLY A 444 -2.02 -9.74 -26.98
CA GLY A 444 -3.14 -8.80 -27.12
C GLY A 444 -3.84 -8.44 -25.80
N LEU A 445 -3.30 -8.86 -24.64
CA LEU A 445 -3.72 -8.33 -23.36
C LEU A 445 -2.99 -7.01 -23.06
N ASP A 446 -3.76 -5.95 -22.89
CA ASP A 446 -3.22 -4.66 -22.48
C ASP A 446 -2.65 -4.72 -21.06
N ASP A 447 -1.63 -3.89 -20.80
CA ASP A 447 -1.08 -3.66 -19.46
C ASP A 447 -0.52 -4.91 -18.75
N LEU A 448 -0.03 -5.90 -19.51
CA LEU A 448 0.47 -7.16 -18.98
C LEU A 448 1.67 -6.98 -18.02
N PHE A 449 1.62 -7.68 -16.88
CA PHE A 449 2.70 -7.77 -15.91
C PHE A 449 3.37 -9.15 -16.00
N LEU A 450 4.70 -9.16 -16.05
CA LEU A 450 5.50 -10.38 -16.19
C LEU A 450 6.52 -10.50 -15.08
N ILE A 451 6.70 -11.72 -14.58
CA ILE A 451 7.78 -12.09 -13.67
C ILE A 451 8.86 -12.79 -14.49
N MET A 452 10.14 -12.48 -14.33
CA MET A 452 11.23 -13.16 -15.04
C MET A 452 12.32 -13.60 -14.05
N GLU A 453 13.02 -14.69 -14.33
CA GLU A 453 14.20 -15.12 -13.57
C GLU A 453 15.45 -15.04 -14.45
N THR A 454 16.48 -14.32 -14.00
CA THR A 454 17.80 -14.33 -14.66
C THR A 454 18.76 -15.28 -13.94
N ASN A 455 18.48 -15.55 -12.67
CA ASN A 455 19.23 -16.48 -11.84
C ASN A 455 18.38 -17.05 -10.69
N ARG A 456 18.86 -18.10 -10.03
CA ARG A 456 18.23 -18.68 -8.83
C ARG A 456 19.20 -18.79 -7.66
N GLY A 457 18.83 -18.20 -6.53
CA GLY A 457 19.50 -18.35 -5.23
C GLY A 457 19.94 -17.04 -4.59
N CYS A 458 20.35 -17.13 -3.34
CA CYS A 458 20.89 -16.01 -2.58
C CYS A 458 22.10 -16.50 -1.76
N PRO A 459 23.23 -15.76 -1.73
CA PRO A 459 24.41 -16.16 -0.99
C PRO A 459 24.33 -15.80 0.52
N TYR A 460 23.25 -15.15 0.96
CA TYR A 460 23.08 -14.67 2.33
C TYR A 460 22.25 -15.62 3.19
N GLY A 461 22.57 -15.71 4.49
CA GLY A 461 21.95 -16.63 5.44
C GLY A 461 20.94 -15.97 6.40
N CYS A 462 20.23 -14.93 5.97
CA CYS A 462 19.32 -14.17 6.83
C CYS A 462 18.22 -15.06 7.42
N THR A 463 18.05 -15.02 8.75
CA THR A 463 17.17 -15.97 9.47
C THR A 463 15.69 -15.77 9.19
N PHE A 464 15.24 -14.54 8.92
CA PHE A 464 13.84 -14.24 8.60
C PHE A 464 13.43 -14.64 7.17
N CYS A 465 14.39 -14.99 6.30
CA CYS A 465 14.15 -15.12 4.87
C CYS A 465 14.07 -16.59 4.44
N ASP A 466 13.04 -16.94 3.67
CA ASP A 466 12.94 -18.28 3.09
C ASP A 466 14.10 -18.61 2.15
N TRP A 467 14.56 -17.63 1.36
CA TRP A 467 15.76 -17.78 0.53
C TRP A 467 17.03 -17.99 1.37
N GLY A 468 17.08 -17.41 2.57
CA GLY A 468 18.19 -17.56 3.52
C GLY A 468 18.23 -18.92 4.19
N SER A 469 17.14 -19.69 4.10
CA SER A 469 17.07 -21.07 4.58
C SER A 469 17.91 -22.05 3.75
N ALA A 470 18.32 -21.62 2.56
CA ALA A 470 19.28 -22.31 1.71
C ALA A 470 20.72 -21.94 2.11
N THR A 471 21.10 -22.31 3.34
CA THR A 471 22.43 -22.11 3.95
C THR A 471 23.57 -22.23 2.92
N ALA A 472 24.32 -21.13 2.71
CA ALA A 472 25.50 -21.04 1.84
C ALA A 472 25.32 -21.35 0.34
N SER A 473 24.19 -20.97 -0.25
CA SER A 473 23.89 -21.28 -1.65
C SER A 473 24.62 -20.42 -2.69
N LYS A 474 25.34 -21.09 -3.61
CA LYS A 474 25.83 -20.48 -4.86
C LYS A 474 24.64 -20.00 -5.70
N ILE A 475 24.75 -18.80 -6.27
CA ILE A 475 23.81 -18.31 -7.29
C ILE A 475 24.10 -19.06 -8.59
N ARG A 476 23.05 -19.60 -9.24
CA ARG A 476 23.14 -20.24 -10.56
C ARG A 476 22.39 -19.36 -11.55
N ASN A 477 23.03 -19.07 -12.68
CA ASN A 477 22.47 -18.17 -13.68
C ASN A 477 21.80 -18.98 -14.79
N PHE A 478 20.72 -18.44 -15.35
CA PHE A 478 20.22 -18.90 -16.65
C PHE A 478 21.19 -18.46 -17.75
N ASP A 479 21.15 -19.17 -18.88
CA ASP A 479 21.89 -18.76 -20.07
C ASP A 479 21.53 -17.33 -20.48
N ILE A 480 22.52 -16.54 -20.89
CA ILE A 480 22.29 -15.12 -21.19
C ILE A 480 21.48 -14.93 -22.46
N ASP A 481 21.68 -15.77 -23.48
CA ASP A 481 20.97 -15.65 -24.75
C ASP A 481 19.49 -15.98 -24.55
N ARG A 482 19.18 -16.97 -23.70
CA ARG A 482 17.81 -17.22 -23.22
C ARG A 482 17.18 -15.97 -22.59
N VAL A 483 17.87 -15.33 -21.64
CA VAL A 483 17.33 -14.13 -20.96
C VAL A 483 17.10 -12.98 -21.94
N MET A 484 17.99 -12.78 -22.91
CA MET A 484 17.82 -11.76 -23.95
C MET A 484 16.62 -12.05 -24.85
N ALA A 485 16.40 -13.30 -25.22
CA ALA A 485 15.25 -13.73 -26.00
C ALA A 485 13.93 -13.59 -25.21
N GLU A 486 13.92 -13.86 -23.90
CA GLU A 486 12.76 -13.64 -23.04
C GLU A 486 12.39 -12.15 -22.95
N LEU A 487 13.37 -11.25 -22.92
CA LEU A 487 13.14 -9.79 -23.01
C LEU A 487 12.52 -9.39 -24.36
N GLU A 488 13.01 -9.96 -25.46
CA GLU A 488 12.47 -9.71 -26.81
C GLU A 488 11.03 -10.21 -26.95
N TRP A 489 10.74 -11.39 -26.40
CA TRP A 489 9.38 -11.91 -26.29
C TRP A 489 8.49 -10.92 -25.52
N ALA A 490 8.92 -10.47 -24.34
CA ALA A 490 8.15 -9.53 -23.52
C ALA A 490 7.87 -8.20 -24.24
N ALA A 491 8.85 -7.65 -24.97
CA ALA A 491 8.67 -6.44 -25.75
C ALA A 491 7.71 -6.67 -26.95
N THR A 492 7.75 -7.84 -27.59
CA THR A 492 6.87 -8.21 -28.71
C THR A 492 5.42 -8.41 -28.27
N THR A 493 5.21 -8.92 -27.05
CA THR A 493 3.90 -9.09 -26.41
C THR A 493 3.41 -7.81 -25.72
N GLU A 494 4.10 -6.67 -25.90
CA GLU A 494 3.75 -5.37 -25.32
C GLU A 494 3.60 -5.40 -23.78
N VAL A 495 4.43 -6.22 -23.12
CA VAL A 495 4.46 -6.32 -21.65
C VAL A 495 4.74 -4.95 -21.04
N ALA A 496 3.82 -4.48 -20.21
CA ALA A 496 3.92 -3.17 -19.58
C ALA A 496 5.04 -3.13 -18.55
N THR A 497 5.16 -4.15 -17.70
CA THR A 497 6.16 -4.19 -16.62
C THR A 497 6.75 -5.58 -16.46
N ILE A 498 8.08 -5.64 -16.33
CA ILE A 498 8.84 -6.85 -16.02
C ILE A 498 9.41 -6.74 -14.60
N THR A 499 9.05 -7.68 -13.73
CA THR A 499 9.66 -7.84 -12.40
C THR A 499 10.59 -9.04 -12.37
N LEU A 500 11.84 -8.83 -11.97
CA LEU A 500 12.80 -9.91 -11.78
C LEU A 500 12.54 -10.59 -10.43
N ALA A 501 12.32 -11.90 -10.46
CA ALA A 501 12.21 -12.76 -9.27
C ALA A 501 13.57 -13.06 -8.62
N ASP A 502 14.67 -12.51 -9.15
CA ASP A 502 16.00 -12.63 -8.56
C ASP A 502 16.06 -12.00 -7.15
N ALA A 503 16.87 -12.56 -6.24
CA ALA A 503 17.05 -11.95 -4.92
C ALA A 503 18.04 -10.78 -4.89
N ASN A 504 18.93 -10.67 -5.88
CA ASN A 504 20.05 -9.75 -5.86
C ASN A 504 20.46 -9.33 -7.30
N PHE A 505 19.56 -8.70 -8.05
CA PHE A 505 19.89 -8.13 -9.36
C PHE A 505 20.91 -7.00 -9.21
N GLY A 506 21.92 -6.96 -10.09
CA GLY A 506 23.07 -6.07 -9.98
C GLY A 506 24.24 -6.64 -9.18
N ILE A 507 24.23 -7.94 -8.88
CA ILE A 507 25.38 -8.64 -8.27
C ILE A 507 26.42 -9.03 -9.32
N PHE A 508 26.01 -9.20 -10.58
CA PHE A 508 26.90 -9.60 -11.67
C PHE A 508 27.07 -8.50 -12.73
N PRO A 509 28.19 -8.48 -13.48
CA PRO A 509 28.37 -7.57 -14.61
C PRO A 509 27.26 -7.70 -15.67
N ARG A 510 26.80 -8.94 -15.96
CA ARG A 510 25.76 -9.24 -16.96
C ARG A 510 24.42 -8.56 -16.67
N ASP A 511 24.17 -8.18 -15.42
CA ASP A 511 22.92 -7.53 -15.03
C ASP A 511 22.80 -6.14 -15.66
N VAL A 512 23.94 -5.48 -15.91
CA VAL A 512 24.00 -4.21 -16.67
C VAL A 512 23.59 -4.46 -18.13
N ASP A 513 24.02 -5.56 -18.74
CA ASP A 513 23.67 -5.89 -20.13
C ASP A 513 22.18 -6.21 -20.28
N ILE A 514 21.59 -6.88 -19.29
CA ILE A 514 20.15 -7.17 -19.23
C ILE A 514 19.35 -5.86 -19.13
N ALA A 515 19.75 -4.95 -18.22
CA ALA A 515 19.12 -3.64 -18.10
C ALA A 515 19.25 -2.82 -19.40
N ARG A 516 20.41 -2.90 -20.07
CA ARG A 516 20.64 -2.25 -21.37
C ARG A 516 19.76 -2.78 -22.46
N LYS A 517 19.56 -4.10 -22.53
CA LYS A 517 18.62 -4.70 -23.49
C LYS A 517 17.19 -4.23 -23.25
N ALA A 518 16.74 -4.19 -21.99
CA ALA A 518 15.41 -3.69 -21.65
C ALA A 518 15.23 -2.21 -22.08
N ALA A 519 16.20 -1.35 -21.78
CA ALA A 519 16.20 0.06 -22.21
C ALA A 519 16.16 0.21 -23.73
N GLN A 520 16.98 -0.56 -24.46
CA GLN A 520 17.00 -0.56 -25.92
C GLN A 520 15.66 -0.99 -26.52
N LEU A 521 15.04 -2.04 -25.96
CA LEU A 521 13.72 -2.51 -26.41
C LEU A 521 12.66 -1.45 -26.15
N LYS A 522 12.65 -0.82 -24.97
CA LYS A 522 11.75 0.29 -24.65
C LYS A 522 11.86 1.43 -25.66
N ILE A 523 13.07 1.85 -26.00
CA ILE A 523 13.30 2.89 -27.02
C ILE A 523 12.77 2.45 -28.39
N ALA A 524 12.96 1.17 -28.76
CA ALA A 524 12.60 0.65 -30.07
C ALA A 524 11.10 0.37 -30.25
N THR A 525 10.42 -0.13 -29.22
CA THR A 525 9.05 -0.66 -29.31
C THR A 525 8.05 0.07 -28.40
N GLY A 526 8.51 0.88 -27.46
CA GLY A 526 7.69 1.45 -26.39
C GLY A 526 7.54 0.55 -25.15
N PHE A 527 8.10 -0.65 -25.15
CA PHE A 527 7.98 -1.63 -24.05
C PHE A 527 9.32 -2.29 -23.69
N PRO A 528 9.54 -2.64 -22.40
CA PRO A 528 8.63 -2.47 -21.27
C PRO A 528 8.61 -1.03 -20.72
N ARG A 529 7.51 -0.62 -20.10
CA ARG A 529 7.39 0.68 -19.40
C ARG A 529 8.01 0.65 -17.99
N GLY A 530 7.99 -0.51 -17.34
CA GLY A 530 8.63 -0.75 -16.04
C GLY A 530 9.57 -1.95 -16.07
N PHE A 531 10.69 -1.86 -15.35
CA PHE A 531 11.66 -2.95 -15.22
C PHE A 531 12.33 -2.86 -13.85
N GLY A 532 12.42 -3.97 -13.12
CA GLY A 532 13.14 -3.98 -11.85
C GLY A 532 12.91 -5.23 -11.03
N GLY A 533 13.47 -5.26 -9.82
CA GLY A 533 13.34 -6.38 -8.90
C GLY A 533 14.08 -6.10 -7.59
N ASN A 534 14.50 -7.14 -6.89
CA ASN A 534 15.32 -6.96 -5.68
C ASN A 534 16.78 -6.69 -6.07
N PHE A 535 17.29 -5.51 -5.74
CA PHE A 535 18.67 -5.15 -6.02
C PHE A 535 19.68 -5.81 -5.06
N ALA A 536 20.94 -5.87 -5.48
CA ALA A 536 22.02 -6.46 -4.71
C ALA A 536 22.23 -5.77 -3.35
N LYS A 537 22.15 -6.57 -2.28
CA LYS A 537 22.08 -6.07 -0.88
C LYS A 537 23.41 -5.57 -0.30
N ASN A 538 24.54 -6.20 -0.66
CA ASN A 538 25.85 -5.91 -0.04
C ASN A 538 26.87 -5.30 -1.02
N SER A 539 26.58 -5.35 -2.31
CA SER A 539 27.43 -4.80 -3.38
C SER A 539 26.58 -3.98 -4.32
N VAL A 540 26.80 -2.67 -4.33
CA VAL A 540 26.11 -1.72 -5.22
C VAL A 540 26.93 -1.39 -6.47
N LYS A 541 27.97 -2.19 -6.76
CA LYS A 541 28.96 -1.90 -7.81
C LYS A 541 28.32 -1.61 -9.18
N TYR A 542 27.27 -2.34 -9.54
CA TYR A 542 26.58 -2.22 -10.82
C TYR A 542 25.24 -1.49 -10.71
N LEU A 543 24.82 -1.13 -9.49
CA LEU A 543 23.49 -0.56 -9.25
C LEU A 543 23.32 0.77 -9.96
N LYS A 544 24.32 1.66 -9.87
CA LYS A 544 24.29 2.94 -10.57
C LYS A 544 24.18 2.75 -12.09
N ASP A 545 25.05 1.93 -12.68
CA ASP A 545 25.06 1.69 -14.13
C ASP A 545 23.70 1.14 -14.61
N ILE A 546 23.08 0.25 -13.82
CA ILE A 546 21.74 -0.26 -14.11
C ILE A 546 20.69 0.86 -14.07
N ILE A 547 20.68 1.67 -13.01
CA ILE A 547 19.70 2.74 -12.85
C ILE A 547 19.87 3.81 -13.95
N ASP A 548 21.10 4.21 -14.26
CA ASP A 548 21.39 5.17 -15.33
C ASP A 548 20.89 4.67 -16.68
N VAL A 549 21.20 3.41 -17.03
CA VAL A 549 20.77 2.79 -18.30
C VAL A 549 19.25 2.72 -18.40
N LEU A 550 18.56 2.40 -17.31
CA LEU A 550 17.09 2.33 -17.29
C LEU A 550 16.48 3.74 -17.36
N ALA A 551 17.08 4.72 -16.68
CA ALA A 551 16.66 6.13 -16.75
C ALA A 551 16.84 6.72 -18.16
N GLU A 552 17.96 6.43 -18.84
CA GLU A 552 18.19 6.78 -20.25
C GLU A 552 17.12 6.19 -21.19
N GLY A 553 16.65 4.98 -20.87
CA GLY A 553 15.55 4.32 -21.58
C GLY A 553 14.15 4.82 -21.22
N ASN A 554 14.03 5.79 -20.30
CA ASN A 554 12.77 6.21 -19.69
C ASN A 554 11.95 5.02 -19.15
N ILE A 555 12.64 4.09 -18.46
CA ILE A 555 12.04 2.95 -17.78
C ILE A 555 11.95 3.25 -16.28
N LEU A 556 10.74 3.15 -15.75
CA LEU A 556 10.48 3.32 -14.32
C LEU A 556 11.22 2.25 -13.52
N THR A 557 12.16 2.66 -12.66
CA THR A 557 12.92 1.77 -11.78
C THR A 557 13.03 2.36 -10.38
N LEU A 558 12.68 1.55 -9.37
CA LEU A 558 12.79 1.90 -7.97
C LEU A 558 14.14 1.46 -7.40
N GLY A 559 15.13 2.37 -7.32
CA GLY A 559 16.37 2.11 -6.59
C GLY A 559 16.07 1.81 -5.12
N THR A 560 16.15 0.54 -4.74
CA THR A 560 15.75 0.06 -3.40
C THR A 560 16.90 -0.61 -2.70
N LEU A 561 17.25 -0.13 -1.51
CA LEU A 561 18.27 -0.70 -0.63
C LEU A 561 17.62 -1.35 0.59
N SER A 562 17.61 -2.68 0.62
CA SER A 562 17.07 -3.40 1.76
C SER A 562 18.13 -3.49 2.87
N LEU A 563 18.05 -2.65 3.90
CA LEU A 563 18.96 -2.70 5.07
C LEU A 563 18.39 -3.56 6.20
N GLN A 564 17.06 -3.63 6.31
CA GLN A 564 16.28 -4.30 7.35
C GLN A 564 16.45 -3.69 8.76
N SER A 565 17.68 -3.40 9.17
CA SER A 565 18.02 -2.60 10.35
C SER A 565 19.43 -2.01 10.16
N MET A 566 19.77 -0.98 10.91
CA MET A 566 21.15 -0.46 11.03
C MET A 566 21.73 -0.70 12.43
N ASP A 567 21.00 -1.40 13.30
CA ASP A 567 21.46 -1.83 14.63
C ASP A 567 22.31 -3.11 14.52
N GLU A 568 23.57 -3.04 14.93
CA GLU A 568 24.54 -4.14 14.80
C GLU A 568 24.09 -5.40 15.52
N ASN A 569 23.53 -5.28 16.73
CA ASN A 569 23.04 -6.42 17.49
C ASN A 569 21.86 -7.12 16.77
N THR A 570 20.93 -6.35 16.24
CA THR A 570 19.81 -6.88 15.44
C THR A 570 20.31 -7.59 14.19
N LEU A 571 21.27 -7.00 13.47
CA LEU A 571 21.87 -7.59 12.28
C LEU A 571 22.60 -8.92 12.57
N ASP A 572 23.35 -8.99 13.67
CA ASP A 572 24.02 -10.21 14.12
C ASP A 572 23.02 -11.32 14.47
N VAL A 573 21.97 -10.99 15.23
CA VAL A 573 20.92 -11.95 15.63
C VAL A 573 20.22 -12.56 14.42
N ILE A 574 19.94 -11.75 13.40
CA ILE A 574 19.25 -12.20 12.18
C ILE A 574 20.20 -12.75 11.10
N ASN A 575 21.50 -12.89 11.42
CA ASN A 575 22.55 -13.35 10.52
C ASN A 575 22.59 -12.56 9.20
N ARG A 576 22.64 -11.23 9.32
CA ARG A 576 22.68 -10.30 8.19
C ARG A 576 23.90 -9.40 8.31
N ALA A 577 24.58 -9.19 7.19
CA ALA A 577 25.57 -8.13 7.05
C ALA A 577 25.07 -7.15 5.98
N ASN A 578 25.13 -5.85 6.27
CA ASN A 578 24.77 -4.79 5.33
C ASN A 578 26.00 -4.28 4.55
N ILE A 579 25.74 -3.45 3.53
CA ILE A 579 26.78 -2.64 2.89
C ILE A 579 27.46 -1.73 3.93
N LYS A 580 28.76 -1.49 3.75
CA LYS A 580 29.51 -0.53 4.57
C LYS A 580 28.91 0.87 4.46
N THR A 581 28.74 1.52 5.60
CA THR A 581 28.11 2.84 5.74
C THR A 581 28.68 3.88 4.79
N GLU A 582 30.01 3.91 4.57
CA GLU A 582 30.65 4.93 3.72
C GLU A 582 30.29 4.76 2.22
N LYS A 583 30.17 3.51 1.76
CA LYS A 583 29.79 3.23 0.36
C LYS A 583 28.32 3.56 0.12
N TYR A 584 27.50 3.25 1.11
CA TYR A 584 26.09 3.58 1.10
C TYR A 584 25.88 5.10 1.07
N ASP A 585 26.62 5.82 1.91
CA ASP A 585 26.55 7.27 2.01
C ASP A 585 26.97 7.95 0.68
N ALA A 586 28.02 7.44 0.03
CA ALA A 586 28.45 7.91 -1.28
C ALA A 586 27.38 7.67 -2.36
N LEU A 587 26.76 6.49 -2.38
CA LEU A 587 25.68 6.16 -3.32
C LEU A 587 24.46 7.08 -3.12
N ALA A 588 24.06 7.34 -1.88
CA ALA A 588 22.93 8.22 -1.59
C ALA A 588 23.16 9.66 -2.08
N VAL A 589 24.39 10.18 -1.93
CA VAL A 589 24.78 11.50 -2.46
C VAL A 589 24.76 11.50 -3.99
N GLU A 590 25.35 10.46 -4.61
CA GLU A 590 25.43 10.35 -6.07
C GLU A 590 24.05 10.25 -6.72
N MET A 591 23.15 9.42 -6.19
CA MET A 591 21.78 9.30 -6.69
C MET A 591 21.01 10.60 -6.56
N ARG A 592 21.14 11.31 -5.43
CA ARG A 592 20.51 12.62 -5.22
C ARG A 592 21.00 13.65 -6.24
N ASN A 593 22.32 13.72 -6.47
CA ASN A 593 22.91 14.65 -7.44
C ASN A 593 22.45 14.36 -8.87
N SER A 594 22.16 13.11 -9.19
CA SER A 594 21.58 12.69 -10.47
C SER A 594 20.05 12.83 -10.55
N GLY A 595 19.39 13.30 -9.48
CA GLY A 595 17.93 13.38 -9.42
C GLY A 595 17.22 12.02 -9.38
N LEU A 596 17.95 10.95 -9.06
CA LEU A 596 17.44 9.58 -9.05
C LEU A 596 16.96 9.18 -7.64
N PRO A 597 15.78 8.55 -7.54
CA PRO A 597 15.20 8.14 -6.27
C PRO A 597 15.93 6.96 -5.65
N LEU A 598 16.19 7.06 -4.35
CA LEU A 598 16.70 5.95 -3.54
C LEU A 598 15.78 5.74 -2.33
N THR A 599 15.26 4.52 -2.19
CA THR A 599 14.41 4.12 -1.06
C THR A 599 15.10 3.04 -0.23
N ILE A 600 14.90 3.08 1.08
CA ILE A 600 15.40 2.07 2.02
C ILE A 600 14.27 1.13 2.41
N GLU A 601 14.55 -0.15 2.60
CA GLU A 601 13.65 -1.06 3.33
C GLU A 601 14.21 -1.41 4.70
N LEU A 602 13.37 -1.22 5.72
CA LEU A 602 13.56 -1.65 7.10
C LEU A 602 12.51 -2.69 7.48
N MET A 603 12.82 -3.47 8.51
CA MET A 603 11.91 -4.43 9.14
C MET A 603 11.70 -4.08 10.60
N MET A 604 10.44 -3.94 10.99
CA MET A 604 10.03 -3.66 12.37
C MET A 604 9.72 -4.97 13.10
N GLY A 605 10.17 -5.08 14.34
CA GLY A 605 9.93 -6.26 15.18
C GLY A 605 10.85 -7.45 14.88
N LEU A 606 12.07 -7.21 14.39
CA LEU A 606 13.06 -8.28 14.27
C LEU A 606 13.57 -8.72 15.66
N PRO A 607 13.86 -10.01 15.89
CA PRO A 607 14.61 -10.44 17.07
C PRO A 607 15.95 -9.71 17.18
N GLY A 608 16.27 -9.19 18.37
CA GLY A 608 17.44 -8.34 18.58
C GLY A 608 17.10 -6.85 18.62
N SER A 609 15.99 -6.44 17.98
CA SER A 609 15.54 -5.05 17.95
C SER A 609 14.82 -4.65 19.24
N THR A 610 15.00 -3.40 19.63
CA THR A 610 14.32 -2.69 20.72
C THR A 610 13.62 -1.44 20.18
N LEU A 611 12.69 -0.84 20.94
CA LEU A 611 12.04 0.42 20.58
C LEU A 611 13.07 1.52 20.26
N ALA A 612 14.12 1.63 21.08
CA ALA A 612 15.19 2.61 20.89
C ALA A 612 15.98 2.36 19.59
N SER A 613 16.36 1.11 19.31
CA SER A 613 17.07 0.77 18.07
C SER A 613 16.23 1.05 16.82
N PHE A 614 14.91 0.80 16.88
CA PHE A 614 14.00 1.09 15.77
C PHE A 614 13.86 2.61 15.54
N CYS A 615 13.75 3.41 16.61
CA CYS A 615 13.77 4.87 16.49
C CYS A 615 15.09 5.37 15.90
N ASN A 616 16.22 4.80 16.32
CA ASN A 616 17.52 5.14 15.77
C ASN A 616 17.64 4.77 14.29
N ASP A 617 17.10 3.63 13.85
CA ASP A 617 17.07 3.26 12.44
C ASP A 617 16.31 4.30 11.60
N LEU A 618 15.14 4.74 12.07
CA LEU A 618 14.35 5.79 11.41
C LEU A 618 15.07 7.16 11.41
N GLN A 619 15.69 7.53 12.53
CA GLN A 619 16.46 8.76 12.65
C GLN A 619 17.64 8.78 11.67
N GLN A 620 18.31 7.65 11.49
CA GLN A 620 19.38 7.52 10.52
C GLN A 620 18.90 7.72 9.07
N CYS A 621 17.69 7.26 8.73
CA CYS A 621 17.10 7.53 7.42
C CYS A 621 16.81 9.02 7.19
N ILE A 622 16.30 9.70 8.22
CA ILE A 622 16.07 11.15 8.26
C ILE A 622 17.38 11.93 8.03
N ASP A 623 18.45 11.55 8.74
CA ASP A 623 19.77 12.18 8.65
C ASP A 623 20.37 12.07 7.24
N ARG A 624 19.96 11.05 6.49
CA ARG A 624 20.41 10.76 5.12
C ARG A 624 19.49 11.30 4.04
N GLU A 625 18.35 11.89 4.42
CA GLU A 625 17.31 12.37 3.52
C GLU A 625 16.77 11.28 2.57
N LEU A 626 16.51 10.10 3.12
CA LEU A 626 16.05 8.95 2.34
C LEU A 626 14.63 8.53 2.72
N SER A 627 13.83 8.27 1.69
CA SER A 627 12.52 7.65 1.88
C SER A 627 12.69 6.22 2.38
N THR A 628 11.86 5.81 3.33
CA THR A 628 12.01 4.49 3.97
C THR A 628 10.68 3.74 4.03
N ARG A 629 10.72 2.49 3.57
CA ARG A 629 9.65 1.51 3.71
C ARG A 629 9.91 0.66 4.95
N VAL A 630 8.92 0.56 5.83
CA VAL A 630 9.02 -0.25 7.05
C VAL A 630 8.06 -1.43 6.96
N ASN A 631 8.60 -2.62 6.76
CA ASN A 631 7.84 -3.87 6.68
C ASN A 631 7.70 -4.51 8.06
N LEU A 632 6.56 -5.15 8.33
CA LEU A 632 6.37 -5.92 9.56
C LEU A 632 7.08 -7.27 9.46
N THR A 633 7.81 -7.66 10.50
CA THR A 633 8.45 -8.98 10.53
C THR A 633 7.39 -10.06 10.61
N THR A 634 7.33 -10.91 9.59
CA THR A 634 6.44 -12.06 9.50
C THR A 634 7.25 -13.33 9.66
N LEU A 635 6.80 -14.23 10.54
CA LEU A 635 7.39 -15.56 10.69
C LEU A 635 6.94 -16.44 9.52
N LEU A 636 7.86 -16.70 8.59
CA LEU A 636 7.59 -17.56 7.43
C LEU A 636 7.78 -19.03 7.81
N VAL A 637 6.86 -19.88 7.36
CA VAL A 637 6.81 -21.33 7.67
C VAL A 637 8.15 -22.02 7.44
N ASN A 638 8.88 -21.63 6.39
CA ASN A 638 10.11 -22.28 5.97
C ASN A 638 11.39 -21.48 6.25
N SER A 639 11.29 -20.31 6.90
CA SER A 639 12.48 -19.52 7.28
C SER A 639 13.28 -20.19 8.43
N PRO A 640 14.60 -19.94 8.55
CA PRO A 640 15.38 -20.38 9.71
C PRO A 640 14.85 -19.83 11.04
N MET A 641 14.21 -18.67 11.01
CA MET A 641 13.57 -18.06 12.18
C MET A 641 12.45 -18.91 12.77
N ASN A 642 11.82 -19.78 11.95
CA ASN A 642 10.81 -20.74 12.40
C ASN A 642 11.41 -22.07 12.90
N GLU A 643 12.75 -22.22 12.93
CA GLU A 643 13.35 -23.38 13.56
C GLU A 643 13.06 -23.40 15.08
N PRO A 644 12.67 -24.55 15.68
CA PRO A 644 12.26 -24.60 17.09
C PRO A 644 13.28 -24.02 18.07
N ALA A 645 14.57 -24.29 17.86
CA ALA A 645 15.64 -23.77 18.70
C ALA A 645 15.79 -22.24 18.60
N TYR A 646 15.55 -21.66 17.41
CA TYR A 646 15.59 -20.22 17.22
C TYR A 646 14.40 -19.52 17.90
N LEU A 647 13.20 -20.08 17.73
CA LEU A 647 11.97 -19.60 18.38
C LEU A 647 12.12 -19.56 19.90
N GLU A 648 12.63 -20.64 20.49
CA GLU A 648 12.86 -20.75 21.94
C GLU A 648 13.91 -19.74 22.42
N LYS A 649 15.08 -19.71 21.77
CA LYS A 649 16.20 -18.81 22.12
C LYS A 649 15.78 -17.35 22.15
N HIS A 650 15.00 -16.93 21.16
CA HIS A 650 14.57 -15.53 21.00
C HIS A 650 13.18 -15.24 21.55
N LYS A 651 12.54 -16.21 22.22
CA LYS A 651 11.21 -16.10 22.84
C LYS A 651 10.17 -15.50 21.88
N ILE A 652 10.19 -15.94 20.63
CA ILE A 652 9.35 -15.38 19.58
C ILE A 652 7.88 -15.75 19.83
N LYS A 653 7.02 -14.74 19.83
CA LYS A 653 5.57 -14.89 19.80
C LYS A 653 5.02 -14.17 18.58
N THR A 654 3.96 -14.70 18.00
CA THR A 654 3.27 -14.13 16.84
C THR A 654 1.85 -13.72 17.21
N LEU A 655 1.29 -12.74 16.49
CA LEU A 655 -0.08 -12.26 16.69
C LEU A 655 -1.12 -13.33 16.36
N ILE A 656 -0.79 -14.20 15.41
CA ILE A 656 -1.55 -15.40 15.05
C ILE A 656 -0.59 -16.58 14.91
N PRO A 657 -1.05 -17.83 15.10
CA PRO A 657 -0.20 -19.00 14.89
C PRO A 657 0.39 -19.04 13.48
N VAL A 658 1.66 -19.42 13.36
CA VAL A 658 2.29 -19.69 12.07
C VAL A 658 1.63 -20.89 11.41
N ALA A 659 1.24 -20.72 10.15
CA ALA A 659 0.70 -21.75 9.29
C ALA A 659 0.82 -21.30 7.83
N PRO A 660 0.80 -22.23 6.87
CA PRO A 660 0.77 -21.84 5.46
C PRO A 660 -0.42 -20.95 5.12
N GLY A 661 -0.19 -19.96 4.26
CA GLY A 661 -1.16 -18.93 3.89
C GLY A 661 -1.49 -17.93 4.99
N LYS A 662 -0.74 -17.90 6.12
CA LYS A 662 -0.98 -16.97 7.24
C LYS A 662 0.19 -16.02 7.43
N GLN A 663 -0.11 -14.72 7.42
CA GLN A 663 0.86 -13.68 7.74
C GLN A 663 1.05 -13.57 9.26
N ALA A 664 1.82 -14.51 9.84
CA ALA A 664 2.12 -14.56 11.26
C ALA A 664 3.13 -13.48 11.69
N VAL A 665 2.67 -12.24 11.81
CA VAL A 665 3.47 -11.10 12.29
C VAL A 665 3.94 -11.35 13.73
N LEU A 666 5.20 -11.03 14.03
CA LEU A 666 5.76 -11.15 15.38
C LEU A 666 5.10 -10.14 16.33
N ALA A 667 4.58 -10.65 17.45
CA ALA A 667 3.95 -9.89 18.52
C ALA A 667 4.96 -9.41 19.57
N SER A 668 5.92 -10.27 19.93
CA SER A 668 6.99 -9.96 20.89
C SER A 668 8.17 -10.91 20.69
N THR A 669 9.31 -10.51 21.24
CA THR A 669 10.54 -11.32 21.29
C THR A 669 11.20 -11.15 22.66
N ALA A 670 12.39 -11.72 22.85
CA ALA A 670 13.21 -11.48 24.03
C ALA A 670 13.63 -10.00 24.20
N THR A 671 13.56 -9.17 23.15
CA THR A 671 14.06 -7.79 23.15
C THR A 671 12.98 -6.71 23.11
N TYR A 672 11.71 -7.07 22.90
CA TYR A 672 10.59 -6.12 22.93
C TYR A 672 9.26 -6.81 23.28
N THR A 673 8.37 -6.05 23.90
CA THR A 673 7.03 -6.46 24.35
C THR A 673 5.94 -6.10 23.32
N GLU A 674 4.71 -6.57 23.53
CA GLU A 674 3.57 -6.18 22.68
C GLU A 674 3.26 -4.66 22.77
N ASP A 675 3.49 -4.05 23.93
CA ASP A 675 3.34 -2.59 24.12
C ASP A 675 4.42 -1.81 23.36
N ASP A 676 5.65 -2.33 23.32
CA ASP A 676 6.72 -1.78 22.48
C ASP A 676 6.33 -1.86 21.00
N LEU A 677 5.80 -3.00 20.55
CA LEU A 677 5.34 -3.17 19.16
C LEU A 677 4.21 -2.19 18.82
N ALA A 678 3.26 -1.98 19.73
CA ALA A 678 2.20 -0.99 19.55
C ALA A 678 2.77 0.44 19.44
N THR A 679 3.81 0.76 20.20
CA THR A 679 4.51 2.05 20.15
C THR A 679 5.32 2.21 18.87
N MET A 680 6.09 1.21 18.46
CA MET A 680 6.78 1.16 17.17
C MET A 680 5.79 1.35 16.00
N THR A 681 4.61 0.73 16.08
CA THR A 681 3.57 0.86 15.04
C THR A 681 3.07 2.30 14.91
N ARG A 682 2.81 2.98 16.04
CA ARG A 682 2.42 4.40 16.05
C ARG A 682 3.54 5.30 15.52
N LEU A 683 4.79 5.05 15.91
CA LEU A 683 5.95 5.80 15.43
C LEU A 683 6.21 5.57 13.95
N LYS A 684 6.04 4.35 13.44
CA LYS A 684 6.08 4.04 12.01
C LYS A 684 5.05 4.87 11.25
N GLN A 685 3.80 4.94 11.73
CA GLN A 685 2.74 5.73 11.08
C GLN A 685 3.08 7.22 11.08
N ALA A 686 3.56 7.74 12.22
CA ALA A 686 4.03 9.12 12.33
C ALA A 686 5.20 9.41 11.38
N TYR A 687 6.20 8.54 11.33
CA TYR A 687 7.32 8.65 10.39
C TYR A 687 6.82 8.69 8.93
N THR A 688 5.96 7.75 8.53
CA THR A 688 5.43 7.75 7.16
C THR A 688 4.69 9.05 6.84
N LEU A 689 3.85 9.53 7.76
CA LEU A 689 3.06 10.75 7.53
C LEU A 689 3.92 12.02 7.53
N PHE A 690 4.78 12.17 8.53
CA PHE A 690 5.50 13.41 8.78
C PHE A 690 6.76 13.54 7.91
N GLU A 691 7.43 12.43 7.66
CA GLU A 691 8.73 12.39 6.98
C GLU A 691 8.60 11.93 5.52
N ASN A 692 8.00 10.77 5.25
CA ASN A 692 7.90 10.26 3.87
C ASN A 692 6.90 11.06 3.03
N PHE A 693 5.75 11.45 3.61
CA PHE A 693 4.78 12.35 2.96
C PHE A 693 5.07 13.83 3.25
N GLY A 694 6.12 14.12 4.01
CA GLY A 694 6.61 15.48 4.20
C GLY A 694 5.66 16.42 4.95
N VAL A 695 4.65 15.92 5.68
CA VAL A 695 3.64 16.78 6.33
C VAL A 695 4.24 17.70 7.40
N LEU A 696 5.32 17.28 8.08
CA LEU A 696 6.00 18.09 9.09
C LEU A 696 7.52 18.18 8.87
N ARG A 697 8.05 17.64 7.77
CA ARG A 697 9.50 17.46 7.56
C ARG A 697 10.28 18.75 7.78
N THR A 698 9.92 19.83 7.10
CA THR A 698 10.66 21.10 7.16
C THR A 698 10.57 21.73 8.56
N ILE A 699 9.42 21.61 9.22
CA ILE A 699 9.24 22.02 10.62
C ILE A 699 10.19 21.26 11.54
N THR A 700 10.26 19.93 11.41
CA THR A 700 11.10 19.12 12.32
C THR A 700 12.59 19.36 12.15
N ARG A 701 13.05 19.69 10.94
CA ARG A 701 14.43 20.18 10.72
C ARG A 701 14.67 21.49 11.49
N PHE A 702 13.74 22.44 11.39
CA PHE A 702 13.85 23.70 12.13
C PHE A 702 13.84 23.47 13.65
N VAL A 703 12.96 22.61 14.16
CA VAL A 703 12.92 22.24 15.59
C VAL A 703 14.26 21.70 16.06
N ARG A 704 14.86 20.77 15.30
CA ARG A 704 16.17 20.22 15.63
C ARG A 704 17.26 21.28 15.71
N GLN A 705 17.29 22.23 14.77
CA GLN A 705 18.29 23.31 14.80
C GLN A 705 18.10 24.24 16.02
N GLU A 706 16.85 24.54 16.39
CA GLU A 706 16.57 25.47 17.49
C GLU A 706 16.68 24.83 18.88
N THR A 707 16.49 23.51 18.99
CA THR A 707 16.32 22.82 20.30
C THR A 707 17.25 21.63 20.52
N ALA A 708 17.97 21.18 19.50
CA ALA A 708 18.74 19.93 19.47
C ALA A 708 17.92 18.64 19.65
N VAL A 709 16.58 18.72 19.72
CA VAL A 709 15.70 17.54 19.78
C VAL A 709 15.68 16.83 18.41
N SER A 710 15.88 15.52 18.41
CA SER A 710 15.85 14.71 17.19
C SER A 710 14.44 14.63 16.63
N GLU A 711 14.30 14.36 15.33
CA GLU A 711 12.97 14.26 14.70
C GLU A 711 12.14 13.09 15.26
N MET A 712 12.77 11.94 15.53
CA MET A 712 12.09 10.81 16.16
C MET A 712 11.71 11.09 17.63
N GLU A 713 12.53 11.83 18.37
CA GLU A 713 12.18 12.30 19.72
C GLU A 713 10.98 13.26 19.66
N PHE A 714 11.00 14.21 18.72
CA PHE A 714 9.89 15.14 18.48
C PHE A 714 8.60 14.39 18.11
N TYR A 715 8.66 13.43 17.20
CA TYR A 715 7.49 12.63 16.82
C TYR A 715 6.94 11.83 18.00
N HIS A 716 7.81 11.24 18.81
CA HIS A 716 7.38 10.49 19.98
C HIS A 716 6.65 11.39 20.98
N LYS A 717 7.25 12.53 21.36
CA LYS A 717 6.62 13.50 22.27
C LYS A 717 5.33 14.08 21.70
N LEU A 718 5.30 14.42 20.41
CA LEU A 718 4.11 14.93 19.74
C LEU A 718 2.95 13.93 19.81
N LEU A 719 3.21 12.63 19.62
CA LEU A 719 2.20 11.58 19.76
C LEU A 719 1.66 11.46 21.19
N GLU A 720 2.53 11.61 22.20
CA GLU A 720 2.13 11.60 23.61
C GLU A 720 1.31 12.83 24.00
N ASP A 721 1.79 14.02 23.67
CA ASP A 721 1.13 15.29 24.01
C ASP A 721 -0.22 15.42 23.30
N ALA A 722 -0.28 15.05 22.02
CA ALA A 722 -1.52 15.12 21.23
C ALA A 722 -2.60 14.15 21.74
N ALA A 723 -2.29 13.23 22.66
CA ALA A 723 -3.31 12.44 23.35
C ALA A 723 -4.25 13.31 24.22
N ASP A 724 -3.81 14.50 24.64
CA ASP A 724 -4.69 15.55 25.18
C ASP A 724 -5.45 16.25 24.03
N ASP A 725 -6.46 15.55 23.54
CA ASP A 725 -7.32 15.97 22.42
C ASP A 725 -8.14 17.23 22.67
N LYS A 726 -8.12 17.78 23.88
CA LYS A 726 -8.74 19.08 24.23
C LYS A 726 -7.75 20.22 24.09
N ARG A 727 -6.49 19.98 24.48
CA ARG A 727 -5.43 20.98 24.33
C ARG A 727 -4.95 21.07 22.90
N TRP A 728 -4.86 19.92 22.20
CA TRP A 728 -4.31 19.80 20.84
C TRP A 728 -5.26 19.07 19.86
N PRO A 729 -6.49 19.60 19.65
CA PRO A 729 -7.50 18.94 18.82
C PRO A 729 -7.06 18.68 17.37
N MET A 730 -6.37 19.61 16.72
CA MET A 730 -5.96 19.46 15.32
C MET A 730 -4.79 18.48 15.18
N LEU A 731 -3.83 18.51 16.09
CA LEU A 731 -2.71 17.55 16.15
C LEU A 731 -3.20 16.15 16.52
N PHE A 732 -4.19 16.03 17.42
CA PHE A 732 -4.86 14.75 17.68
C PHE A 732 -5.49 14.20 16.39
N VAL A 733 -6.20 15.06 15.63
CA VAL A 733 -6.83 14.62 14.39
C VAL A 733 -5.79 14.26 13.33
N LEU A 734 -4.71 15.04 13.22
CA LEU A 734 -3.57 14.73 12.36
C LEU A 734 -3.05 13.30 12.62
N ASN A 735 -2.82 12.96 13.89
CA ASN A 735 -2.22 11.68 14.28
C ASN A 735 -3.14 10.48 14.08
N HIS A 736 -4.46 10.64 14.20
CA HIS A 736 -5.39 9.52 14.27
C HIS A 736 -6.24 9.29 13.01
N TYR A 737 -6.32 10.27 12.11
CA TYR A 737 -7.26 10.25 10.98
C TYR A 737 -6.60 10.49 9.63
N VAL A 738 -5.56 11.32 9.57
CA VAL A 738 -4.97 11.76 8.29
C VAL A 738 -4.29 10.60 7.57
N SER A 739 -3.65 9.67 8.28
CA SER A 739 -2.99 8.52 7.65
C SER A 739 -3.93 7.61 6.84
N SER A 740 -5.25 7.67 7.10
CA SER A 740 -6.27 6.93 6.34
C SER A 740 -6.94 7.76 5.24
N LEU A 741 -6.85 9.09 5.30
CA LEU A 741 -7.54 9.99 4.36
C LEU A 741 -6.57 10.68 3.39
N MET A 742 -5.31 10.84 3.77
CA MET A 742 -4.31 11.63 3.04
C MET A 742 -4.85 13.01 2.63
N ALA A 743 -5.64 13.63 3.51
CA ALA A 743 -6.28 14.92 3.32
C ALA A 743 -6.35 15.67 4.66
N PRO A 744 -6.43 17.01 4.64
CA PRO A 744 -6.46 17.78 5.87
C PRO A 744 -7.74 17.55 6.66
N PRO A 745 -7.68 17.67 8.00
CA PRO A 745 -8.87 17.79 8.83
C PRO A 745 -9.50 19.17 8.64
N VAL A 746 -10.43 19.29 7.68
CA VAL A 746 -10.95 20.56 7.14
C VAL A 746 -9.89 21.34 6.36
N SER A 747 -8.80 21.77 7.01
CA SER A 747 -7.73 22.55 6.40
C SER A 747 -6.38 22.31 7.05
N TRP A 748 -5.31 22.23 6.24
CA TRP A 748 -3.93 22.20 6.71
C TRP A 748 -3.56 23.48 7.47
N TYR A 749 -4.19 24.61 7.15
CA TYR A 749 -3.96 25.87 7.85
C TYR A 749 -4.19 25.75 9.37
N LEU A 750 -5.28 25.09 9.77
CA LEU A 750 -5.60 24.90 11.19
C LEU A 750 -4.57 24.04 11.92
N VAL A 751 -4.02 23.03 11.23
CA VAL A 751 -2.94 22.19 11.74
C VAL A 751 -1.67 23.01 11.94
N MET A 752 -1.32 23.88 11.00
CA MET A 752 -0.12 24.72 11.08
C MET A 752 -0.22 25.80 12.15
N GLU A 753 -1.39 26.42 12.34
CA GLU A 753 -1.60 27.38 13.43
C GLU A 753 -1.51 26.69 14.80
N GLU A 754 -2.10 25.49 14.96
CA GLU A 754 -1.95 24.74 16.21
C GLU A 754 -0.51 24.24 16.41
N MET A 755 0.19 23.83 15.36
CA MET A 755 1.60 23.47 15.42
C MET A 755 2.47 24.65 15.87
N GLY A 756 2.22 25.86 15.34
CA GLY A 756 2.92 27.07 15.77
C GLY A 756 2.73 27.37 17.25
N ARG A 757 1.50 27.16 17.78
CA ARG A 757 1.22 27.27 19.23
C ARG A 757 1.92 26.17 20.03
N TYR A 758 1.90 24.94 19.55
CA TYR A 758 2.58 23.81 20.18
C TYR A 758 4.09 24.05 20.32
N LEU A 759 4.75 24.56 19.29
CA LEU A 759 6.17 24.91 19.32
C LEU A 759 6.50 26.05 20.29
N GLN A 760 5.61 27.04 20.43
CA GLN A 760 5.78 28.10 21.42
C GLN A 760 5.62 27.58 22.86
N GLU A 761 4.57 26.79 23.11
CA GLU A 761 4.23 26.32 24.47
C GLU A 761 5.14 25.18 24.96
N GLU A 762 5.46 24.20 24.12
CA GLU A 762 6.19 22.99 24.53
C GLU A 762 7.70 23.06 24.27
N TYR A 763 8.14 23.92 23.34
CA TYR A 763 9.55 24.08 22.99
C TYR A 763 10.09 25.50 23.25
N GLY A 764 9.25 26.41 23.76
CA GLY A 764 9.68 27.76 24.15
C GLY A 764 10.12 28.65 22.98
N MET A 765 9.69 28.34 21.76
CA MET A 765 10.04 29.13 20.57
C MET A 765 9.32 30.47 20.58
N GLU A 766 10.00 31.54 20.14
CA GLU A 766 9.37 32.85 19.99
C GLU A 766 8.61 32.96 18.66
N ASP A 767 7.51 33.74 18.62
CA ASP A 767 6.82 34.14 17.39
C ASP A 767 7.70 35.08 16.55
N SER A 768 8.65 34.47 15.86
CA SER A 768 9.70 35.13 15.07
C SER A 768 9.41 35.03 13.56
N PRO A 769 10.02 35.90 12.74
CA PRO A 769 10.00 35.77 11.28
C PRO A 769 10.42 34.38 10.79
N ALA A 770 11.36 33.73 11.47
CA ALA A 770 11.81 32.37 11.16
C ALA A 770 10.71 31.33 11.40
N LEU A 771 10.04 31.37 12.56
CA LEU A 771 8.93 30.46 12.87
C LEU A 771 7.74 30.65 11.91
N ARG A 772 7.38 31.90 11.59
CA ARG A 772 6.30 32.16 10.62
C ARG A 772 6.66 31.68 9.22
N SER A 773 7.91 31.87 8.80
CA SER A 773 8.39 31.43 7.48
C SER A 773 8.42 29.90 7.37
N ILE A 774 8.84 29.18 8.41
CA ILE A 774 8.88 27.71 8.36
C ILE A 774 7.47 27.11 8.29
N LEU A 775 6.51 27.66 9.05
CA LEU A 775 5.11 27.22 9.02
C LEU A 775 4.47 27.53 7.65
N ALA A 776 4.73 28.71 7.08
CA ALA A 776 4.24 29.08 5.76
C ALA A 776 4.84 28.22 4.64
N ALA A 777 6.14 27.94 4.69
CA ALA A 777 6.81 27.05 3.74
C ALA A 777 6.25 25.62 3.83
N GLN A 778 6.07 25.09 5.05
CA GLN A 778 5.50 23.77 5.25
C GLN A 778 4.06 23.69 4.73
N LEU A 779 3.22 24.70 4.99
CA LEU A 779 1.86 24.75 4.46
C LEU A 779 1.88 24.70 2.92
N ALA A 780 2.71 25.53 2.29
CA ALA A 780 2.82 25.62 0.83
C ALA A 780 3.29 24.32 0.16
N SER A 781 4.10 23.50 0.84
CA SER A 781 4.61 22.23 0.29
C SER A 781 3.59 21.08 0.32
N ILE A 782 2.46 21.23 1.01
CA ILE A 782 1.49 20.14 1.24
C ILE A 782 0.33 20.20 0.22
N PRO A 783 -0.03 19.08 -0.45
CA PRO A 783 -1.18 19.01 -1.35
C PRO A 783 -2.53 19.33 -0.67
N ALA A 784 -3.37 20.08 -1.39
CA ALA A 784 -4.79 20.26 -1.10
C ALA A 784 -5.58 20.53 -2.40
N HIS A 785 -6.85 20.16 -2.41
CA HIS A 785 -7.74 20.23 -3.58
C HIS A 785 -8.03 21.66 -4.04
N ASP A 786 -8.14 22.58 -3.09
CA ASP A 786 -8.58 23.96 -3.28
C ASP A 786 -7.46 24.92 -3.75
N ARG A 787 -6.33 24.36 -4.23
CA ARG A 787 -5.14 25.11 -4.63
C ARG A 787 -5.09 25.35 -6.13
N ALA A 788 -4.54 26.50 -6.52
CA ALA A 788 -4.14 26.81 -7.89
C ALA A 788 -2.62 26.72 -7.99
N LEU A 789 -2.10 25.78 -8.79
CA LEU A 789 -0.67 25.54 -8.94
C LEU A 789 -0.24 25.77 -10.41
N PRO A 790 0.99 26.27 -10.67
CA PRO A 790 2.01 26.62 -9.67
C PRO A 790 1.68 27.86 -8.84
N GLU A 791 2.16 27.89 -7.60
CA GLU A 791 1.99 28.99 -6.64
C GLU A 791 3.35 29.47 -6.14
N THR A 792 3.49 30.76 -5.84
CA THR A 792 4.69 31.32 -5.20
C THR A 792 4.30 32.05 -3.92
N VAL A 793 4.89 31.64 -2.79
CA VAL A 793 4.67 32.25 -1.48
C VAL A 793 5.89 33.10 -1.08
N ASN A 794 5.62 34.28 -0.53
CA ASN A 794 6.65 35.15 0.04
C ASN A 794 6.90 34.76 1.50
N LEU A 795 8.17 34.68 1.89
CA LEU A 795 8.61 34.26 3.23
C LEU A 795 9.42 35.38 3.88
N GLU A 796 9.25 35.60 5.18
CA GLU A 796 10.00 36.62 5.94
C GLU A 796 11.49 36.25 6.08
N CYS A 797 11.81 34.94 5.99
CA CYS A 797 13.15 34.36 5.93
C CYS A 797 13.25 33.37 4.76
N ASP A 798 14.39 33.31 4.09
CA ASP A 798 14.64 32.45 2.94
C ASP A 798 14.85 30.98 3.36
N VAL A 799 13.73 30.25 3.46
CA VAL A 799 13.71 28.82 3.79
C VAL A 799 14.39 27.98 2.70
N VAL A 800 14.38 28.42 1.44
CA VAL A 800 14.99 27.67 0.33
C VAL A 800 16.50 27.68 0.46
N ALA A 801 17.10 28.85 0.69
CA ALA A 801 18.55 28.97 0.91
C ALA A 801 19.00 28.23 2.17
N TRP A 802 18.25 28.35 3.27
CA TRP A 802 18.53 27.62 4.51
C TRP A 802 18.46 26.09 4.31
N HIS A 803 17.43 25.60 3.61
CA HIS A 803 17.30 24.18 3.32
C HIS A 803 18.45 23.67 2.46
N ALA A 804 18.84 24.41 1.42
CA ALA A 804 19.98 24.06 0.56
C ALA A 804 21.28 23.94 1.36
N ALA A 805 21.57 24.89 2.25
CA ALA A 805 22.75 24.86 3.13
C ALA A 805 22.75 23.64 4.06
N MET A 806 21.60 23.30 4.67
CA MET A 806 21.45 22.08 5.46
C MET A 806 21.76 20.82 4.63
N ILE A 807 21.21 20.74 3.42
CA ILE A 807 21.39 19.59 2.53
C ILE A 807 22.86 19.43 2.11
N GLU A 808 23.56 20.53 1.86
CA GLU A 808 24.99 20.56 1.56
C GLU A 808 25.83 20.02 2.73
N GLU A 809 25.55 20.45 3.97
CA GLU A 809 26.23 19.94 5.17
C GLU A 809 25.96 18.46 5.43
N LYS A 810 24.74 17.98 5.16
CA LYS A 810 24.45 16.54 5.22
C LYS A 810 25.22 15.76 4.15
N ALA A 811 25.36 16.32 2.95
CA ALA A 811 26.09 15.70 1.85
C ALA A 811 27.61 15.67 2.08
N SER A 812 28.16 16.66 2.79
CA SER A 812 29.59 16.72 3.18
C SER A 812 29.98 15.70 4.27
N GLY A 813 28.99 15.03 4.87
CA GLY A 813 29.16 14.01 5.90
C GLY A 813 28.76 14.46 7.31
N ASN A 814 28.44 15.74 7.52
CA ASN A 814 27.98 16.26 8.82
C ASN A 814 26.49 16.01 9.07
N ARG A 815 26.05 14.75 8.95
CA ARG A 815 24.62 14.40 8.97
C ARG A 815 23.93 14.53 10.32
N GLN A 816 24.68 14.38 11.41
CA GLN A 816 24.15 14.48 12.76
C GLN A 816 24.30 15.89 13.34
N GLY A 817 25.40 16.59 12.99
CA GLY A 817 25.76 17.91 13.51
C GLY A 817 25.50 19.08 12.55
N TRP A 818 24.75 18.88 11.47
CA TRP A 818 24.43 19.95 10.51
C TRP A 818 23.79 21.17 11.19
N GLY A 819 23.00 20.96 12.25
CA GLY A 819 22.31 22.03 12.97
C GLY A 819 23.25 23.02 13.67
N ASP A 820 24.44 22.57 14.07
CA ASP A 820 25.44 23.39 14.76
C ASP A 820 26.27 24.25 13.81
N VAL A 821 26.41 23.82 12.54
CA VAL A 821 27.27 24.47 11.54
C VAL A 821 26.49 25.30 10.53
N THR A 822 25.25 24.90 10.22
CA THR A 822 24.39 25.62 9.28
C THR A 822 23.92 26.91 9.96
N PRO A 823 24.01 28.09 9.31
CA PRO A 823 23.44 29.31 9.85
C PRO A 823 21.95 29.12 10.21
N ARG A 824 21.49 29.74 11.30
CA ARG A 824 20.08 29.67 11.71
C ARG A 824 19.19 30.33 10.67
N LEU A 825 17.96 29.85 10.50
CA LEU A 825 16.99 30.43 9.57
C LEU A 825 16.79 31.95 9.80
N SER A 826 16.84 32.41 11.04
CA SER A 826 16.73 33.83 11.42
C SER A 826 17.85 34.72 10.86
N SER A 827 18.96 34.15 10.38
CA SER A 827 20.04 34.88 9.73
C SER A 827 19.83 35.11 8.22
N TYR A 828 18.84 34.43 7.62
CA TYR A 828 18.50 34.57 6.22
C TYR A 828 17.45 35.70 6.07
N GLY A 829 17.68 36.61 5.13
CA GLY A 829 16.72 37.65 4.78
C GLY A 829 15.45 37.08 4.11
N PRO A 830 14.52 37.94 3.67
CA PRO A 830 13.29 37.50 3.00
C PRO A 830 13.57 36.68 1.73
N GLY A 831 12.70 35.70 1.46
CA GLY A 831 12.83 34.81 0.29
C GLY A 831 11.47 34.41 -0.29
N THR A 832 11.51 33.51 -1.27
CA THR A 832 10.31 33.01 -1.94
C THR A 832 10.37 31.51 -2.13
N LEU A 833 9.22 30.85 -2.05
CA LEU A 833 9.08 29.43 -2.35
C LEU A 833 8.04 29.24 -3.45
N THR A 834 8.45 28.60 -4.55
CA THR A 834 7.54 28.19 -5.62
C THR A 834 7.23 26.71 -5.50
N VAL A 835 5.95 26.37 -5.65
CA VAL A 835 5.42 25.00 -5.55
C VAL A 835 4.53 24.70 -6.75
N ASP A 836 4.61 23.48 -7.30
CA ASP A 836 3.85 23.04 -8.47
C ASP A 836 3.32 21.60 -8.32
N ASP A 837 2.36 21.19 -9.16
CA ASP A 837 1.80 19.84 -9.21
C ASP A 837 1.80 19.22 -10.62
N PRO A 838 2.99 19.04 -11.24
CA PRO A 838 3.07 18.47 -12.58
C PRO A 838 2.59 17.01 -12.65
N PHE A 839 2.53 16.33 -11.51
CA PHE A 839 2.09 14.93 -11.38
C PHE A 839 0.62 14.78 -10.98
N GLY A 840 -0.08 15.90 -10.75
CA GLY A 840 -1.50 15.92 -10.43
C GLY A 840 -1.88 15.23 -9.11
N ILE A 841 -0.98 15.23 -8.13
CA ILE A 841 -1.12 14.66 -6.78
C ILE A 841 -2.33 15.23 -6.06
N THR A 842 -2.58 16.54 -6.19
CA THR A 842 -3.76 17.19 -5.60
C THR A 842 -5.03 16.50 -6.04
N ALA A 843 -5.16 16.19 -7.33
CA ALA A 843 -6.36 15.58 -7.90
C ALA A 843 -6.44 14.05 -7.77
N SER A 844 -5.32 13.32 -7.72
CA SER A 844 -5.31 11.84 -7.70
C SER A 844 -4.79 11.17 -6.43
N SER A 845 -4.30 11.93 -5.44
CA SER A 845 -3.73 11.33 -4.23
C SER A 845 -4.32 11.88 -2.94
N VAL A 846 -4.84 13.11 -2.94
CA VAL A 846 -5.56 13.66 -1.77
C VAL A 846 -6.88 12.92 -1.62
N GLY A 847 -7.14 12.35 -0.44
CA GLY A 847 -8.41 11.68 -0.18
C GLY A 847 -8.47 10.18 -0.39
N ILE A 848 -7.41 9.62 -0.97
CA ILE A 848 -7.33 8.20 -1.27
C ILE A 848 -6.64 7.54 -0.09
N SER A 849 -7.33 6.57 0.53
CA SER A 849 -6.70 5.71 1.53
C SER A 849 -5.54 4.99 0.87
N ARG A 850 -4.32 5.41 1.19
CA ARG A 850 -3.11 4.73 0.75
C ARG A 850 -2.77 3.67 1.78
N ASP A 851 -2.43 2.47 1.31
CA ASP A 851 -1.69 1.56 2.17
C ASP A 851 -0.35 2.25 2.49
N LEU A 852 -0.11 2.55 3.76
CA LEU A 852 1.14 3.17 4.23
C LEU A 852 2.36 2.28 3.97
N ASN A 853 2.15 1.05 3.47
CA ASN A 853 3.18 0.13 3.00
C ASN A 853 3.35 0.09 1.46
N SER A 854 2.53 0.85 0.71
CA SER A 854 2.55 0.87 -0.75
C SER A 854 3.80 1.56 -1.30
N PHE A 855 4.26 1.05 -2.44
CA PHE A 855 5.51 1.44 -3.10
C PHE A 855 5.49 2.90 -3.54
N GLY A 856 6.63 3.58 -3.41
CA GLY A 856 7.07 4.61 -4.35
C GLY A 856 6.29 5.92 -4.46
N ILE A 857 5.08 6.06 -3.91
CA ILE A 857 4.24 7.21 -4.25
C ILE A 857 4.75 8.45 -3.50
N SER A 858 5.27 9.42 -4.25
CA SER A 858 5.54 10.75 -3.72
C SER A 858 4.21 11.48 -3.50
N TRP A 859 3.94 11.87 -2.25
CA TRP A 859 2.78 12.71 -1.92
C TRP A 859 3.15 14.21 -1.91
N GLU A 860 4.40 14.58 -2.20
CA GLU A 860 4.86 15.96 -2.08
C GLU A 860 4.61 16.77 -3.35
N LEU A 861 4.43 18.09 -3.23
CA LEU A 861 4.42 19.01 -4.37
C LEU A 861 5.83 19.34 -4.86
N GLU A 862 5.96 19.66 -6.14
CA GLU A 862 7.24 19.95 -6.76
C GLU A 862 7.75 21.28 -6.22
N SER A 863 8.94 21.30 -5.61
CA SER A 863 9.49 22.51 -4.98
C SER A 863 10.97 22.36 -4.66
N PRO A 864 11.72 23.45 -4.41
CA PRO A 864 13.09 23.36 -3.90
C PRO A 864 13.27 22.61 -2.56
N LEU A 865 12.19 22.29 -1.84
CA LEU A 865 12.19 21.59 -0.55
C LEU A 865 11.79 20.10 -0.66
N HIS A 866 11.39 19.64 -1.84
CA HIS A 866 10.92 18.27 -2.06
C HIS A 866 12.09 17.28 -2.16
N ARG A 867 11.84 16.01 -1.85
CA ARG A 867 12.82 14.94 -2.13
C ARG A 867 12.72 14.45 -3.55
N ALA A 868 13.85 13.99 -4.11
CA ALA A 868 13.86 13.32 -5.41
C ALA A 868 12.77 12.22 -5.47
N ARG A 869 11.93 12.30 -6.51
CA ARG A 869 10.73 11.48 -6.65
C ARG A 869 11.02 10.16 -7.34
N VAL A 870 10.22 9.16 -6.99
CA VAL A 870 10.14 7.86 -7.66
C VAL A 870 9.33 7.94 -8.96
N ASP A 871 8.40 8.88 -9.04
CA ASP A 871 7.37 8.92 -10.07
C ASP A 871 7.75 9.89 -11.18
N LEU A 872 8.58 9.46 -12.15
CA LEU A 872 8.81 10.22 -13.38
C LEU A 872 8.12 9.53 -14.57
N ALA A 873 7.01 10.15 -14.99
CA ALA A 873 6.26 10.10 -16.25
C ALA A 873 5.96 8.73 -16.91
#